data_AF-A0A0C9VQL2-F1
#
_entry.id   AF-A0A0C9VQL2-F1
#
_cell.length_a   1.000
_cell.length_b   1.000
_cell.length_c   1.000
_cell.angle_alpha   90.00
_cell.angle_beta   90.00
_cell.angle_gamma   90.00
#
_symmetry.space_group_name_H-M   'P 1'
#
loop_
_entity.id
_entity.type
_entity.pdbx_description
1 polymer ?
#
loop_
_entity_poly.entity_id
_entity_poly.type
_entity_poly.pdbx_seq_one_letter_code
_entity_poly.pdbx_strand_id
1 'polypeptide(L)'
;KHVTIQHCLCKPAASALIRQGLFPCAPGKPSIAFDMNLLDLVGINMNYLAPNVSGWALTIEMFWRERGYVLGRRESLKRRFGNAFQWFTMMKEEVRASVNDFIAITRSSDGKSTDPDQGTERNVMEINGEDASRKSPKNEIDSGMETKANTVNPKPDALKEPSEHLQQCCPACFGGKELPQLHLSPAHVLVAVDANFAQTCLHAKHIDPVINHPLSYFLSTEEVEAMEKYVEEARSGKGSKKKGASKQTKPVIGDTSLSRLVPDDILEECMQSFIAAQEEIAKTSSKLYGSTGVMALLCRHDRVLWIVNLATPGEKQFYVYALLKRLLVNLPVSWHIGVLYDIACQIDRSMNKHGIFSEYRDRIHFAVSVFHAYGHQWICQLIYHPRKRWGFGFTDGEGCERFWSMMKRLIPSLRVSGHYRRIWMIDLYIHHSMTDTLWNLATRIRRIERKTKERLELAQIELKRCDVDEAEIKKEWEAQIEAQTAKMPKQSRKAGDKAIEMILRHRHEVVEWKGRLAILIKQQKELEEGSSLIRASEGQDEVTAAQKALTASMKKLLKAEKGLGIPARKRLEKLKGNGFLHHQLNAKALKSRLRAKLIAYRFERRKTIKVTKHSDIAEKDHAKAKTLVTRSKNTITSLIRKHNNLVKEMTNMRSKGVVPKASRVPTILEAAGIFALDIDSPIWLDEDMDGESVPPRWLADENMREAITHWLQISRAHEEQERLSHELRSMLIWQAGE
;
A
#
# COMPACT_ATOMS: atom_id res chain seq x y z
N LYS A 1 -31.29 -35.50 -26.82
CA LYS A 1 -31.05 -35.18 -28.25
C LYS A 1 -29.73 -35.84 -28.64
N HIS A 2 -29.74 -36.79 -29.58
CA HIS A 2 -28.50 -37.34 -30.14
C HIS A 2 -28.02 -36.40 -31.24
N VAL A 3 -26.76 -36.00 -31.21
CA VAL A 3 -26.13 -35.12 -32.21
C VAL A 3 -24.90 -35.84 -32.75
N THR A 4 -24.87 -36.06 -34.06
CA THR A 4 -23.72 -36.68 -34.73
C THR A 4 -22.78 -35.60 -35.21
N ILE A 5 -21.50 -35.70 -34.85
CA ILE A 5 -20.46 -34.72 -35.22
C ILE A 5 -19.48 -35.40 -36.17
N GLN A 6 -19.35 -34.86 -37.37
CA GLN A 6 -18.34 -35.30 -38.33
C GLN A 6 -17.03 -34.53 -38.12
N HIS A 7 -15.91 -35.25 -38.09
CA HIS A 7 -14.58 -34.65 -37.95
C HIS A 7 -13.56 -35.38 -38.86
N CYS A 8 -12.53 -34.66 -39.27
CA CYS A 8 -11.41 -35.17 -40.07
C CYS A 8 -10.10 -34.59 -39.53
N LEU A 9 -8.95 -34.99 -40.06
CA LEU A 9 -7.68 -34.33 -39.76
C LEU A 9 -7.71 -32.84 -40.16
N CYS A 10 -8.46 -32.49 -41.21
CA CYS A 10 -8.70 -31.12 -41.66
C CYS A 10 -9.61 -30.28 -40.75
N LYS A 11 -10.50 -30.92 -39.99
CA LYS A 11 -11.50 -30.30 -39.10
C LYS A 11 -11.52 -31.13 -37.83
N PRO A 12 -10.58 -30.87 -36.90
CA PRO A 12 -10.44 -31.66 -35.69
C PRO A 12 -11.73 -31.71 -34.88
N ALA A 13 -11.94 -32.81 -34.14
CA ALA A 13 -13.13 -33.01 -33.32
C ALA A 13 -13.38 -31.84 -32.35
N ALA A 14 -12.31 -31.26 -31.79
CA ALA A 14 -12.39 -30.08 -30.95
C ALA A 14 -13.02 -28.87 -31.65
N SER A 15 -12.59 -28.55 -32.86
CA SER A 15 -13.13 -27.44 -33.66
C SER A 15 -14.59 -27.68 -34.04
N ALA A 16 -14.96 -28.92 -34.36
CA ALA A 16 -16.34 -29.29 -34.68
C ALA A 16 -17.26 -29.17 -33.45
N LEU A 17 -16.78 -29.55 -32.26
CA LEU A 17 -17.50 -29.38 -30.99
C LEU A 17 -17.70 -27.91 -30.64
N ILE A 18 -16.66 -27.07 -30.77
CA ILE A 18 -16.74 -25.64 -30.45
C ILE A 18 -17.78 -24.94 -31.33
N ARG A 19 -17.85 -25.28 -32.63
CA ARG A 19 -18.89 -24.75 -33.54
C ARG A 19 -20.33 -25.10 -33.10
N GLN A 20 -20.50 -26.12 -32.28
CA GLN A 20 -21.78 -26.54 -31.71
C GLN A 20 -22.03 -25.99 -30.29
N GLY A 21 -21.18 -25.07 -29.81
CA GLY A 21 -21.28 -24.52 -28.45
C GLY A 21 -20.75 -25.45 -27.35
N LEU A 22 -19.98 -26.48 -27.71
CA LEU A 22 -19.42 -27.47 -26.78
C LEU A 22 -17.89 -27.36 -26.72
N PHE A 23 -17.34 -27.28 -25.53
CA PHE A 23 -15.89 -27.23 -25.32
C PHE A 23 -15.33 -28.59 -24.87
N PRO A 24 -14.33 -29.15 -25.57
CA PRO A 24 -13.80 -30.48 -25.29
C PRO A 24 -12.88 -30.51 -24.06
N CYS A 25 -12.83 -31.66 -23.37
CA CYS A 25 -11.87 -31.89 -22.28
C CYS A 25 -10.41 -32.06 -22.73
N ALA A 26 -10.18 -32.30 -24.02
CA ALA A 26 -8.87 -32.48 -24.62
C ALA A 26 -8.92 -32.09 -26.11
N PRO A 27 -7.87 -31.45 -26.65
CA PRO A 27 -7.88 -30.93 -28.03
C PRO A 27 -7.82 -32.03 -29.09
N GLY A 28 -7.08 -33.11 -28.86
CA GLY A 28 -6.87 -34.17 -29.87
C GLY A 28 -7.92 -35.29 -29.85
N LYS A 29 -8.20 -35.85 -28.66
CA LYS A 29 -9.14 -36.99 -28.48
C LYS A 29 -10.14 -36.67 -27.36
N PRO A 30 -11.17 -35.86 -27.63
CA PRO A 30 -12.15 -35.49 -26.63
C PRO A 30 -12.97 -36.70 -26.19
N SER A 31 -13.03 -36.95 -24.89
CA SER A 31 -13.85 -38.03 -24.30
C SER A 31 -15.14 -37.52 -23.65
N ILE A 32 -15.20 -36.22 -23.38
CA ILE A 32 -16.37 -35.49 -22.91
C ILE A 32 -16.23 -34.05 -23.39
N ALA A 33 -17.35 -33.38 -23.62
CA ALA A 33 -17.40 -31.94 -23.88
C ALA A 33 -18.44 -31.30 -22.98
N PHE A 34 -18.26 -30.02 -22.68
CA PHE A 34 -19.12 -29.25 -21.78
C PHE A 34 -19.71 -28.07 -22.54
N ASP A 35 -20.94 -27.70 -22.20
CA ASP A 35 -21.57 -26.49 -22.75
C ASP A 35 -20.71 -25.25 -22.43
N MET A 36 -20.46 -24.41 -23.43
CA MET A 36 -19.64 -23.21 -23.26
C MET A 36 -20.30 -22.20 -22.30
N ASN A 37 -21.64 -22.10 -22.29
CA ASN A 37 -22.36 -21.23 -21.36
C ASN A 37 -22.25 -21.74 -19.92
N LEU A 38 -22.20 -23.07 -19.73
CA LEU A 38 -21.90 -23.64 -18.41
C LEU A 38 -20.49 -23.27 -17.95
N LEU A 39 -19.49 -23.39 -18.81
CA LEU A 39 -18.12 -23.01 -18.47
C LEU A 39 -18.00 -21.51 -18.18
N ASP A 40 -18.73 -20.67 -18.91
CA ASP A 40 -18.82 -19.23 -18.66
C ASP A 40 -19.48 -18.92 -17.32
N LEU A 41 -20.62 -19.55 -17.02
CA LEU A 41 -21.30 -19.42 -15.73
C LEU A 41 -20.36 -19.80 -14.57
N VAL A 42 -19.64 -20.91 -14.71
CA VAL A 42 -18.64 -21.37 -13.74
C VAL A 42 -17.53 -20.32 -13.59
N GLY A 43 -17.01 -19.80 -14.70
CA GLY A 43 -15.94 -18.80 -14.70
C GLY A 43 -16.36 -17.50 -14.01
N ILE A 44 -17.55 -16.99 -14.34
CA ILE A 44 -18.14 -15.81 -13.69
C ILE A 44 -18.30 -16.07 -12.19
N ASN A 45 -18.85 -17.22 -11.80
CA ASN A 45 -19.01 -17.58 -10.39
C ASN A 45 -17.68 -17.64 -9.63
N MET A 46 -16.62 -18.17 -10.24
CA MET A 46 -15.28 -18.23 -9.65
C MET A 46 -14.60 -16.87 -9.46
N ASN A 47 -15.11 -15.80 -10.06
CA ASN A 47 -14.67 -14.43 -9.74
C ASN A 47 -15.26 -13.92 -8.41
N TYR A 48 -16.43 -14.43 -8.02
CA TYR A 48 -17.13 -14.04 -6.80
C TYR A 48 -16.94 -15.05 -5.65
N LEU A 49 -16.44 -16.26 -5.92
CA LEU A 49 -16.16 -17.29 -4.92
C LEU A 49 -14.70 -17.76 -4.98
N ALA A 50 -14.27 -18.56 -4.01
CA ALA A 50 -12.96 -19.19 -4.10
C ALA A 50 -12.96 -20.19 -5.28
N PRO A 51 -11.95 -20.18 -6.17
CA PRO A 51 -11.86 -21.10 -7.30
C PRO A 51 -11.92 -22.55 -6.83
N ASN A 52 -12.98 -23.27 -7.25
CA ASN A 52 -13.24 -24.64 -6.80
C ASN A 52 -13.70 -25.56 -7.94
N VAL A 53 -12.74 -25.96 -8.78
CA VAL A 53 -12.97 -26.93 -9.86
C VAL A 53 -13.52 -28.25 -9.32
N SER A 54 -13.06 -28.69 -8.14
CA SER A 54 -13.54 -29.94 -7.51
C SER A 54 -15.01 -29.85 -7.14
N GLY A 55 -15.43 -28.73 -6.55
CA GLY A 55 -16.82 -28.48 -6.18
C GLY A 55 -17.73 -28.53 -7.39
N TRP A 56 -17.38 -27.81 -8.46
CA TRP A 56 -18.15 -27.84 -9.71
C TRP A 56 -18.21 -29.21 -10.36
N ALA A 57 -17.09 -29.96 -10.37
CA ALA A 57 -17.09 -31.32 -10.90
C ALA A 57 -18.03 -32.25 -10.11
N LEU A 58 -18.06 -32.14 -8.78
CA LEU A 58 -18.97 -32.88 -7.91
C LEU A 58 -20.42 -32.47 -8.11
N THR A 59 -20.69 -31.16 -8.26
CA THR A 59 -22.02 -30.64 -8.56
C THR A 59 -22.54 -31.21 -9.88
N ILE A 60 -21.70 -31.22 -10.94
CA ILE A 60 -22.06 -31.80 -12.24
C ILE A 60 -22.28 -33.31 -12.12
N GLU A 61 -21.41 -34.04 -11.40
CA GLU A 61 -21.59 -35.47 -11.13
C GLU A 61 -22.96 -35.75 -10.49
N MET A 62 -23.30 -35.01 -9.43
CA MET A 62 -24.55 -35.22 -8.70
C MET A 62 -25.77 -34.81 -9.53
N PHE A 63 -25.72 -33.66 -10.21
CA PHE A 63 -26.81 -33.16 -11.06
C PHE A 63 -27.24 -34.18 -12.12
N TRP A 64 -26.28 -34.86 -12.74
CA TRP A 64 -26.55 -35.89 -13.74
C TRP A 64 -26.93 -37.23 -13.11
N ARG A 65 -26.33 -37.58 -11.97
CA ARG A 65 -26.68 -38.79 -11.21
C ARG A 65 -28.13 -38.79 -10.74
N GLU A 66 -28.63 -37.68 -10.23
CA GLU A 66 -30.05 -37.52 -9.84
C GLU A 66 -31.02 -37.68 -11.03
N ARG A 67 -30.52 -37.51 -12.25
CA ARG A 67 -31.27 -37.71 -13.51
C ARG A 67 -31.05 -39.10 -14.13
N GLY A 68 -30.41 -40.01 -13.40
CA GLY A 68 -30.16 -41.38 -13.83
C GLY A 68 -28.92 -41.58 -14.72
N TYR A 69 -28.06 -40.57 -14.87
CA TYR A 69 -26.86 -40.66 -15.71
C TYR A 69 -25.59 -40.87 -14.87
N VAL A 70 -24.68 -41.74 -15.34
CA VAL A 70 -23.38 -42.00 -14.69
C VAL A 70 -22.24 -41.52 -15.60
N LEU A 71 -21.48 -40.52 -15.16
CA LEU A 71 -20.41 -39.87 -15.93
C LEU A 71 -19.01 -40.53 -15.73
N GLY A 72 -18.99 -41.80 -15.30
CA GLY A 72 -17.78 -42.55 -15.00
C GLY A 72 -17.17 -42.25 -13.62
N ARG A 73 -15.87 -42.55 -13.44
CA ARG A 73 -15.17 -42.34 -12.16
C ARG A 73 -15.04 -40.86 -11.84
N ARG A 74 -15.36 -40.47 -10.60
CA ARG A 74 -15.27 -39.09 -10.07
C ARG A 74 -13.98 -38.37 -10.43
N GLU A 75 -12.82 -38.98 -10.17
CA GLU A 75 -11.51 -38.37 -10.45
C GLU A 75 -11.31 -38.10 -11.95
N SER A 76 -11.84 -38.96 -12.81
CA SER A 76 -11.79 -38.78 -14.26
C SER A 76 -12.62 -37.57 -14.69
N LEU A 77 -13.83 -37.40 -14.15
CA LEU A 77 -14.69 -36.26 -14.43
C LEU A 77 -14.05 -34.95 -13.95
N LYS A 78 -13.54 -34.93 -12.71
CA LYS A 78 -12.83 -33.78 -12.14
C LYS A 78 -11.66 -33.34 -13.00
N ARG A 79 -10.82 -34.28 -13.45
CA ARG A 79 -9.70 -33.98 -14.36
C ARG A 79 -10.18 -33.46 -15.70
N ARG A 80 -11.19 -34.09 -16.31
CA ARG A 80 -11.74 -33.69 -17.61
C ARG A 80 -12.38 -32.30 -17.58
N PHE A 81 -13.17 -32.01 -16.54
CA PHE A 81 -13.77 -30.70 -16.32
C PHE A 81 -12.70 -29.64 -16.06
N GLY A 82 -11.73 -29.92 -15.18
CA GLY A 82 -10.63 -29.01 -14.91
C GLY A 82 -9.81 -28.66 -16.15
N ASN A 83 -9.52 -29.65 -17.00
CA ASN A 83 -8.84 -29.42 -18.28
C ASN A 83 -9.70 -28.60 -19.25
N ALA A 84 -10.97 -28.96 -19.42
CA ALA A 84 -11.90 -28.23 -20.30
C ALA A 84 -11.98 -26.76 -19.88
N PHE A 85 -12.20 -26.50 -18.59
CA PHE A 85 -12.32 -25.15 -18.04
C PHE A 85 -11.03 -24.35 -18.21
N GLN A 86 -9.87 -24.95 -17.94
CA GLN A 86 -8.58 -24.28 -18.13
C GLN A 86 -8.38 -23.87 -19.59
N TRP A 87 -8.49 -24.80 -20.54
CA TRP A 87 -8.29 -24.50 -21.96
C TRP A 87 -9.36 -23.56 -22.52
N PHE A 88 -10.59 -23.63 -22.02
CA PHE A 88 -11.65 -22.70 -22.37
C PHE A 88 -11.31 -21.27 -21.94
N THR A 89 -10.91 -21.08 -20.67
CA THR A 89 -10.48 -19.76 -20.18
C THR A 89 -9.26 -19.24 -20.95
N MET A 90 -8.28 -20.10 -21.27
CA MET A 90 -7.14 -19.72 -22.09
C MET A 90 -7.56 -19.23 -23.48
N MET A 91 -8.41 -20.00 -24.18
CA MET A 91 -8.93 -19.62 -25.49
C MET A 91 -9.67 -18.27 -25.43
N LYS A 92 -10.49 -18.03 -24.39
CA LYS A 92 -11.21 -16.76 -24.25
C LYS A 92 -10.27 -15.56 -24.13
N GLU A 93 -9.19 -15.70 -23.38
CA GLU A 93 -8.20 -14.61 -23.20
C GLU A 93 -7.36 -14.40 -24.46
N GLU A 94 -7.01 -15.46 -25.19
CA GLU A 94 -6.34 -15.36 -26.51
C GLU A 94 -7.23 -14.68 -27.56
N VAL A 95 -8.52 -15.01 -27.59
CA VAL A 95 -9.50 -14.34 -28.46
C VAL A 95 -9.61 -12.87 -28.08
N ARG A 96 -9.67 -12.54 -26.77
CA ARG A 96 -9.70 -11.15 -26.31
C ARG A 96 -8.46 -10.38 -26.76
N ALA A 97 -7.26 -10.96 -26.61
CA ALA A 97 -6.02 -10.35 -27.07
C ALA A 97 -6.02 -10.13 -28.58
N SER A 98 -6.43 -11.13 -29.36
CA SER A 98 -6.53 -11.05 -30.82
C SER A 98 -7.51 -9.95 -31.28
N VAL A 99 -8.63 -9.79 -30.57
CA VAL A 99 -9.60 -8.71 -30.85
C VAL A 99 -9.00 -7.34 -30.53
N ASN A 100 -8.28 -7.20 -29.42
CA ASN A 100 -7.62 -5.94 -29.06
C ASN A 100 -6.56 -5.56 -30.11
N ASP A 101 -5.73 -6.52 -30.55
CA ASP A 101 -4.73 -6.29 -31.58
C ASP A 101 -5.37 -5.84 -32.91
N PHE A 102 -6.48 -6.48 -33.30
CA PHE A 102 -7.24 -6.11 -34.50
C PHE A 102 -7.81 -4.69 -34.41
N ILE A 103 -8.36 -4.31 -33.25
CA ILE A 103 -8.86 -2.95 -33.00
C ILE A 103 -7.71 -1.93 -33.09
N ALA A 104 -6.56 -2.21 -32.48
CA ALA A 104 -5.39 -1.32 -32.51
C ALA A 104 -4.82 -1.12 -33.93
N ILE A 105 -4.77 -2.19 -34.73
CA ILE A 105 -4.36 -2.13 -36.15
C ILE A 105 -5.33 -1.24 -36.94
N THR A 106 -6.64 -1.44 -36.77
CA THR A 106 -7.68 -0.69 -37.49
C THR A 106 -7.63 0.80 -37.17
N ARG A 107 -7.43 1.15 -35.89
CA ARG A 107 -7.24 2.54 -35.44
C ARG A 107 -6.00 3.20 -36.06
N SER A 108 -4.94 2.42 -36.27
CA SER A 108 -3.69 2.91 -36.87
C SER A 108 -3.79 3.11 -38.38
N SER A 109 -4.67 2.35 -39.08
CA SER A 109 -4.92 2.52 -40.51
C SER A 109 -5.83 3.70 -40.85
N ASP A 110 -6.84 4.00 -40.03
CA ASP A 110 -7.76 5.13 -40.25
C ASP A 110 -7.09 6.51 -40.07
N GLY A 111 -5.91 6.56 -39.42
CA GLY A 111 -5.08 7.77 -39.33
C GLY A 111 -4.33 8.14 -40.62
N LYS A 112 -4.45 7.32 -41.68
CA LYS A 112 -3.92 7.59 -43.02
C LYS A 112 -5.06 7.71 -44.04
N SER A 113 -6.02 8.61 -43.82
CA SER A 113 -6.87 9.05 -44.93
C SER A 113 -6.07 10.00 -45.83
N THR A 114 -5.67 9.44 -46.97
CA THR A 114 -5.40 10.16 -48.21
C THR A 114 -6.62 10.99 -48.61
N ASP A 115 -6.37 12.14 -49.22
CA ASP A 115 -7.34 13.01 -49.89
C ASP A 115 -8.48 12.23 -50.60
N PRO A 116 -9.74 12.68 -50.49
CA PRO A 116 -10.84 12.06 -51.20
C PRO A 116 -10.93 12.68 -52.61
N ASP A 117 -10.18 12.14 -53.56
CA ASP A 117 -10.61 12.25 -54.96
C ASP A 117 -10.09 11.07 -55.79
N GLN A 118 -10.97 10.09 -55.98
CA GLN A 118 -11.37 9.53 -57.29
C GLN A 118 -12.04 8.16 -57.05
N GLY A 119 -13.26 8.06 -57.56
CA GLY A 119 -14.14 6.93 -57.34
C GLY A 119 -13.59 5.63 -57.89
N THR A 120 -13.82 4.55 -57.16
CA THR A 120 -14.03 3.23 -57.77
C THR A 120 -14.82 2.34 -56.82
N GLU A 121 -15.60 1.46 -57.43
CA GLU A 121 -16.83 0.86 -56.93
C GLU A 121 -16.66 -0.04 -55.70
N ARG A 122 -17.71 -0.05 -54.87
CA ARG A 122 -17.91 -1.00 -53.77
C ARG A 122 -18.06 -2.41 -54.34
N ASN A 123 -17.09 -3.29 -54.09
CA ASN A 123 -17.30 -4.73 -54.17
C ASN A 123 -17.45 -5.31 -52.76
N VAL A 124 -18.69 -5.69 -52.44
CA VAL A 124 -19.04 -6.56 -51.34
C VAL A 124 -18.54 -7.96 -51.70
N MET A 125 -17.49 -8.45 -51.04
CA MET A 125 -17.06 -9.84 -51.20
C MET A 125 -17.73 -10.73 -50.15
N GLU A 126 -18.75 -11.44 -50.61
CA GLU A 126 -19.33 -12.61 -49.98
C GLU A 126 -18.24 -13.69 -49.76
N ILE A 127 -18.19 -14.24 -48.55
CA ILE A 127 -17.33 -15.39 -48.24
C ILE A 127 -18.14 -16.65 -48.57
N ASN A 128 -17.95 -17.18 -49.78
CA ASN A 128 -18.30 -18.55 -50.11
C ASN A 128 -17.01 -19.38 -50.26
N GLY A 129 -17.00 -20.53 -49.59
CA GLY A 129 -15.88 -21.46 -49.65
C GLY A 129 -15.91 -22.28 -50.93
N GLU A 130 -14.73 -22.68 -51.40
CA GLU A 130 -14.44 -24.04 -51.85
C GLU A 130 -12.94 -24.24 -52.11
N ASP A 131 -12.61 -25.52 -52.20
CA ASP A 131 -11.33 -26.19 -51.99
C ASP A 131 -10.46 -26.24 -53.26
N ALA A 132 -9.13 -26.12 -53.14
CA ALA A 132 -8.19 -26.62 -54.16
C ALA A 132 -6.73 -26.71 -53.65
N SER A 133 -6.39 -27.86 -53.07
CA SER A 133 -5.15 -28.64 -53.27
C SER A 133 -4.00 -28.03 -54.10
N ARG A 134 -2.80 -27.88 -53.47
CA ARG A 134 -1.59 -28.55 -53.97
C ARG A 134 -0.39 -28.56 -53.00
N LYS A 135 0.02 -29.80 -52.69
CA LYS A 135 1.38 -30.35 -52.47
C LYS A 135 2.21 -29.95 -51.24
N SER A 136 2.33 -30.93 -50.34
CA SER A 136 3.40 -31.10 -49.35
C SER A 136 4.77 -31.35 -50.00
N PRO A 137 5.85 -31.04 -49.27
CA PRO A 137 6.81 -32.10 -48.97
C PRO A 137 7.31 -32.11 -47.51
N LYS A 138 7.29 -33.32 -46.96
CA LYS A 138 8.27 -34.00 -46.07
C LYS A 138 8.81 -33.28 -44.82
N ASN A 139 8.61 -33.99 -43.71
CA ASN A 139 9.29 -33.82 -42.42
C ASN A 139 10.82 -33.85 -42.56
N GLU A 140 11.48 -32.82 -42.06
CA GLU A 140 12.77 -32.95 -41.38
C GLU A 140 12.69 -32.21 -40.05
N ILE A 141 13.19 -32.89 -39.03
CA ILE A 141 13.34 -32.44 -37.66
C ILE A 141 14.55 -31.52 -37.66
N ASP A 142 14.37 -30.23 -37.40
CA ASP A 142 15.45 -29.42 -36.86
C ASP A 142 14.94 -28.46 -35.78
N SER A 143 15.67 -28.52 -34.70
CA SER A 143 15.67 -27.69 -33.52
C SER A 143 15.90 -26.21 -33.84
N GLY A 144 15.19 -25.33 -33.12
CA GLY A 144 15.53 -23.91 -33.02
C GLY A 144 14.63 -22.99 -33.84
N MET A 145 13.50 -22.58 -33.25
CA MET A 145 12.78 -21.41 -33.73
C MET A 145 12.56 -20.48 -32.54
N GLU A 146 13.51 -19.56 -32.40
CA GLU A 146 13.44 -18.40 -31.53
C GLU A 146 12.09 -17.71 -31.72
N THR A 147 11.26 -17.73 -30.69
CA THR A 147 10.16 -16.77 -30.58
C THR A 147 10.80 -15.40 -30.47
N LYS A 148 10.71 -14.62 -31.55
CA LYS A 148 11.06 -13.20 -31.55
C LYS A 148 10.17 -12.50 -30.52
N ALA A 149 10.67 -12.45 -29.28
CA ALA A 149 10.31 -11.41 -28.35
C ALA A 149 10.63 -10.09 -29.06
N ASN A 150 9.62 -9.26 -29.27
CA ASN A 150 9.83 -7.87 -29.66
C ASN A 150 10.47 -7.12 -28.46
N THR A 151 11.74 -7.41 -28.19
CA THR A 151 12.65 -6.58 -27.42
C THR A 151 13.24 -5.52 -28.35
N VAL A 152 12.37 -4.70 -28.93
CA VAL A 152 12.80 -3.38 -29.37
C VAL A 152 12.80 -2.55 -28.09
N ASN A 153 13.97 -2.37 -27.47
CA ASN A 153 14.18 -1.23 -26.58
C ASN A 153 14.04 0.01 -27.47
N PRO A 154 12.91 0.74 -27.44
CA PRO A 154 12.86 1.99 -28.16
C PRO A 154 13.79 2.92 -27.39
N LYS A 155 14.77 3.52 -28.08
CA LYS A 155 15.20 4.85 -27.65
C LYS A 155 13.91 5.69 -27.51
N PRO A 156 13.74 6.50 -26.45
CA PRO A 156 12.46 7.12 -26.17
C PRO A 156 12.17 8.17 -27.22
N ASP A 157 11.55 7.78 -28.33
CA ASP A 157 10.63 8.67 -29.01
C ASP A 157 9.57 8.99 -27.96
N ALA A 158 9.55 10.25 -27.52
CA ALA A 158 8.70 10.67 -26.42
C ALA A 158 7.25 10.34 -26.77
N LEU A 159 6.64 9.42 -26.01
CA LEU A 159 5.22 9.14 -26.11
C LEU A 159 4.46 10.47 -26.07
N LYS A 160 3.60 10.71 -27.05
CA LYS A 160 2.76 11.93 -27.08
C LYS A 160 1.62 11.85 -26.07
N GLU A 161 1.13 10.64 -25.85
CA GLU A 161 0.03 10.31 -24.94
C GLU A 161 0.38 9.06 -24.11
N PRO A 162 -0.33 8.79 -23.00
CA PRO A 162 -0.16 7.55 -22.23
C PRO A 162 -0.36 6.30 -23.11
N SER A 163 0.35 5.21 -22.79
CA SER A 163 0.23 3.97 -23.55
C SER A 163 -1.21 3.42 -23.55
N GLU A 164 -1.58 2.70 -24.60
CA GLU A 164 -2.90 2.09 -24.73
C GLU A 164 -3.26 1.21 -23.53
N HIS A 165 -2.29 0.45 -23.00
CA HIS A 165 -2.47 -0.33 -21.76
C HIS A 165 -2.95 0.54 -20.59
N LEU A 166 -2.31 1.71 -20.37
CA LEU A 166 -2.71 2.62 -19.31
C LEU A 166 -4.10 3.22 -19.56
N GLN A 167 -4.41 3.60 -20.81
CA GLN A 167 -5.73 4.11 -21.18
C GLN A 167 -6.83 3.10 -20.87
N GLN A 168 -6.65 1.84 -21.26
CA GLN A 168 -7.56 0.73 -20.94
C GLN A 168 -7.60 0.45 -19.43
N CYS A 169 -6.45 0.55 -18.75
CA CYS A 169 -6.39 0.39 -17.31
C CYS A 169 -7.18 1.45 -16.58
N CYS A 170 -7.18 2.73 -16.99
CA CYS A 170 -7.98 3.78 -16.34
C CYS A 170 -8.17 5.03 -17.23
N PRO A 171 -9.33 5.16 -17.89
CA PRO A 171 -9.64 6.32 -18.74
C PRO A 171 -9.63 7.66 -18.00
N ALA A 172 -9.98 7.68 -16.71
CA ALA A 172 -9.95 8.89 -15.90
C ALA A 172 -8.53 9.45 -15.68
N CYS A 173 -7.54 8.56 -15.53
CA CYS A 173 -6.15 8.98 -15.32
C CYS A 173 -5.41 9.22 -16.64
N PHE A 174 -5.73 8.42 -17.67
CA PHE A 174 -4.85 8.28 -18.84
C PHE A 174 -5.56 8.52 -20.17
N GLY A 175 -6.88 8.72 -20.19
CA GLY A 175 -7.66 8.86 -21.42
C GLY A 175 -7.53 10.20 -22.15
N GLY A 176 -6.85 11.18 -21.55
CA GLY A 176 -6.56 12.47 -22.19
C GLY A 176 -5.43 12.36 -23.21
N LYS A 177 -5.59 13.05 -24.36
CA LYS A 177 -4.59 13.13 -25.44
C LYS A 177 -3.53 14.21 -25.23
N GLU A 178 -3.76 15.10 -24.28
CA GLU A 178 -2.89 16.25 -23.98
C GLU A 178 -2.38 16.17 -22.54
N LEU A 179 -1.36 16.96 -22.23
CA LEU A 179 -0.86 17.12 -20.86
C LEU A 179 -1.98 17.67 -19.96
N PRO A 180 -2.26 17.04 -18.80
CA PRO A 180 -3.25 17.56 -17.86
C PRO A 180 -2.89 18.96 -17.39
N GLN A 181 -3.76 19.94 -17.66
CA GLN A 181 -3.59 21.33 -17.21
C GLN A 181 -3.98 21.45 -15.72
N LEU A 182 -3.11 20.96 -14.84
CA LEU A 182 -3.26 21.08 -13.39
C LEU A 182 -2.36 22.21 -12.89
N HIS A 183 -2.96 23.26 -12.31
CA HIS A 183 -2.25 24.42 -11.77
C HIS A 183 -2.00 24.29 -10.27
N LEU A 184 -2.85 23.56 -9.55
CA LEU A 184 -2.75 23.38 -8.11
C LEU A 184 -1.98 22.11 -7.73
N SER A 185 -1.74 21.21 -8.69
CA SER A 185 -1.06 19.94 -8.45
C SER A 185 0.14 19.72 -9.37
N PRO A 186 1.36 19.53 -8.84
CA PRO A 186 2.53 19.23 -9.67
C PRO A 186 2.51 17.82 -10.28
N ALA A 187 1.72 16.91 -9.71
CA ALA A 187 1.57 15.54 -10.21
C ALA A 187 0.33 15.40 -11.10
N HIS A 188 0.55 14.98 -12.34
CA HIS A 188 -0.50 14.72 -13.33
C HIS A 188 -1.29 13.45 -12.97
N VAL A 189 -0.59 12.40 -12.52
CA VAL A 189 -1.20 11.12 -12.13
C VAL A 189 -0.84 10.77 -10.70
N LEU A 190 -1.80 10.27 -9.92
CA LEU A 190 -1.55 9.78 -8.56
C LEU A 190 -1.70 8.26 -8.50
N VAL A 191 -0.70 7.60 -7.91
CA VAL A 191 -0.60 6.15 -7.79
C VAL A 191 -0.27 5.75 -6.36
N ALA A 192 -0.68 4.53 -5.98
CA ALA A 192 -0.36 3.92 -4.70
C ALA A 192 0.37 2.59 -4.93
N VAL A 193 1.33 2.28 -4.05
CA VAL A 193 2.09 1.03 -4.06
C VAL A 193 1.98 0.37 -2.70
N ASP A 194 1.79 -0.95 -2.67
CA ASP A 194 1.85 -1.74 -1.43
C ASP A 194 2.15 -3.22 -1.73
N ALA A 195 2.64 -3.94 -0.72
CA ALA A 195 2.94 -5.36 -0.77
C ALA A 195 2.02 -6.20 0.13
N ASN A 196 1.54 -7.32 -0.40
CA ASN A 196 0.70 -8.28 0.30
C ASN A 196 1.41 -9.63 0.50
N PHE A 197 1.86 -9.86 1.73
CA PHE A 197 2.52 -11.09 2.19
C PHE A 197 1.53 -12.20 2.60
N ALA A 198 0.22 -12.01 2.47
CA ALA A 198 -0.74 -13.09 2.70
C ALA A 198 -0.88 -14.01 1.46
N GLN A 199 -0.57 -13.48 0.27
CA GLN A 199 -0.60 -14.17 -1.02
C GLN A 199 0.63 -15.08 -1.24
N THR A 200 1.08 -15.76 -0.20
CA THR A 200 2.19 -16.70 -0.28
C THR A 200 1.81 -17.96 -1.06
N CYS A 201 2.77 -18.53 -1.79
CA CYS A 201 2.62 -19.78 -2.51
C CYS A 201 3.63 -20.79 -1.99
N LEU A 202 3.17 -21.98 -1.57
CA LEU A 202 4.06 -23.06 -1.16
C LEU A 202 4.92 -23.51 -2.34
N HIS A 203 6.10 -24.06 -2.04
CA HIS A 203 6.85 -24.80 -3.05
C HIS A 203 6.00 -25.96 -3.57
N ALA A 204 5.74 -25.96 -4.88
CA ALA A 204 5.01 -27.04 -5.50
C ALA A 204 5.89 -28.30 -5.53
N LYS A 205 5.29 -29.47 -5.28
CA LYS A 205 6.00 -30.75 -5.42
C LYS A 205 6.42 -31.04 -6.86
N HIS A 206 5.73 -30.43 -7.82
CA HIS A 206 5.97 -30.55 -9.26
C HIS A 206 5.85 -29.17 -9.90
N ILE A 207 6.65 -28.92 -10.93
CA ILE A 207 6.53 -27.72 -11.75
C ILE A 207 5.25 -27.86 -12.58
N ASP A 208 4.35 -26.89 -12.48
CA ASP A 208 3.15 -26.86 -13.30
C ASP A 208 3.46 -26.41 -14.73
N PRO A 209 2.63 -26.78 -15.72
CA PRO A 209 2.82 -26.33 -17.08
C PRO A 209 2.91 -24.80 -17.16
N VAL A 210 3.78 -24.30 -18.02
CA VAL A 210 3.88 -22.87 -18.29
C VAL A 210 2.59 -22.40 -18.93
N ILE A 211 1.93 -21.43 -18.30
CA ILE A 211 0.70 -20.81 -18.77
C ILE A 211 0.84 -19.32 -18.49
N ASN A 212 0.84 -18.52 -19.56
CA ASN A 212 0.99 -17.07 -19.49
C ASN A 212 -0.29 -16.41 -19.97
N HIS A 213 -0.73 -15.38 -19.27
CA HIS A 213 -1.83 -14.54 -19.73
C HIS A 213 -1.36 -13.65 -20.89
N PRO A 214 -2.05 -13.62 -22.05
CA PRO A 214 -1.61 -12.82 -23.19
C PRO A 214 -1.58 -11.32 -22.89
N LEU A 215 -2.43 -10.89 -21.96
CA LEU A 215 -2.51 -9.51 -21.45
C LEU A 215 -2.15 -9.47 -19.95
N SER A 216 -1.01 -10.04 -19.55
CA SER A 216 -0.66 -10.14 -18.12
C SER A 216 -0.40 -8.77 -17.49
N TYR A 217 -0.86 -8.59 -16.26
CA TYR A 217 -0.52 -7.45 -15.41
C TYR A 217 0.81 -7.65 -14.67
N PHE A 218 1.37 -8.85 -14.69
CA PHE A 218 2.62 -9.14 -14.00
C PHE A 218 3.81 -8.58 -14.79
N LEU A 219 4.74 -7.94 -14.07
CA LEU A 219 6.08 -7.72 -14.61
C LEU A 219 6.76 -9.06 -14.84
N SER A 220 7.52 -9.16 -15.94
CA SER A 220 8.32 -10.35 -16.22
C SER A 220 9.46 -10.49 -15.20
N THR A 221 9.94 -11.72 -15.02
CA THR A 221 11.05 -12.01 -14.10
C THR A 221 12.32 -11.27 -14.54
N GLU A 222 12.57 -11.20 -15.84
CA GLU A 222 13.73 -10.57 -16.44
C GLU A 222 13.77 -9.06 -16.14
N GLU A 223 12.62 -8.40 -16.18
CA GLU A 223 12.51 -6.97 -15.90
C GLU A 223 12.74 -6.65 -14.41
N VAL A 224 12.36 -7.57 -13.53
CA VAL A 224 12.57 -7.44 -12.09
C VAL A 224 14.04 -7.70 -11.74
N GLU A 225 14.65 -8.75 -12.29
CA GLU A 225 16.07 -9.07 -12.11
C GLU A 225 16.97 -7.95 -12.65
N ALA A 226 16.62 -7.38 -13.80
CA ALA A 226 17.33 -6.22 -14.34
C ALA A 226 17.27 -5.01 -13.40
N MET A 227 16.14 -4.79 -12.73
CA MET A 227 16.00 -3.73 -11.74
C MET A 227 16.79 -4.04 -10.45
N GLU A 228 16.79 -5.30 -9.99
CA GLU A 228 17.58 -5.73 -8.84
C GLU A 228 19.07 -5.42 -9.08
N LYS A 229 19.60 -5.86 -10.24
CA LYS A 229 20.98 -5.60 -10.65
C LYS A 229 21.30 -4.09 -10.70
N TYR A 230 20.43 -3.29 -11.31
CA TYR A 230 20.60 -1.83 -11.38
C TYR A 230 20.69 -1.18 -9.99
N VAL A 231 19.83 -1.59 -9.06
CA VAL A 231 19.81 -1.06 -7.69
C VAL A 231 21.04 -1.49 -6.90
N GLU A 232 21.48 -2.75 -7.05
CA GLU A 232 22.70 -3.25 -6.42
C GLU A 232 23.95 -2.52 -6.94
N GLU A 233 24.03 -2.28 -8.25
CA GLU A 233 25.11 -1.51 -8.87
C GLU A 233 25.14 -0.07 -8.33
N ALA A 234 23.99 0.60 -8.26
CA ALA A 234 23.88 1.95 -7.70
C ALA A 234 24.30 2.01 -6.22
N ARG A 235 23.95 0.99 -5.42
CA ARG A 235 24.32 0.89 -4.00
C ARG A 235 25.80 0.56 -3.79
N SER A 236 26.40 -0.23 -4.68
CA SER A 236 27.81 -0.67 -4.58
C SER A 236 28.84 0.45 -4.81
N GLY A 237 28.39 1.66 -5.19
CA GLY A 237 29.25 2.82 -5.37
C GLY A 237 30.17 2.76 -6.61
N LYS A 238 30.04 1.73 -7.46
CA LYS A 238 30.82 1.63 -8.71
C LYS A 238 30.31 2.57 -9.82
N GLY A 239 29.10 3.15 -9.67
CA GLY A 239 28.44 3.97 -10.70
C GLY A 239 28.48 5.50 -10.52
N SER A 240 28.95 6.06 -9.41
CA SER A 240 28.93 7.53 -9.23
C SER A 240 30.06 8.07 -8.36
N LYS A 241 31.22 8.29 -8.99
CA LYS A 241 32.14 9.37 -8.62
C LYS A 241 32.07 10.48 -9.68
N LYS A 242 30.90 11.07 -9.91
CA LYS A 242 30.87 12.42 -10.51
C LYS A 242 30.93 13.44 -9.37
N LYS A 243 32.16 13.88 -9.10
CA LYS A 243 32.45 15.07 -8.30
C LYS A 243 31.86 16.28 -9.01
N GLY A 244 30.82 16.84 -8.43
CA GLY A 244 30.24 18.13 -8.78
C GLY A 244 29.46 18.62 -7.59
N ALA A 245 30.17 19.09 -6.55
CA ALA A 245 29.56 19.87 -5.49
C ALA A 245 29.10 21.20 -6.10
N SER A 246 27.91 21.24 -6.69
CA SER A 246 27.26 22.52 -6.94
C SER A 246 27.04 23.17 -5.58
N LYS A 247 27.36 24.47 -5.46
CA LYS A 247 27.01 25.28 -4.30
C LYS A 247 25.47 25.22 -4.17
N GLN A 248 24.97 24.40 -3.25
CA GLN A 248 23.55 24.12 -3.11
C GLN A 248 22.84 25.27 -2.40
N THR A 249 21.84 25.84 -3.09
CA THR A 249 20.80 26.70 -2.53
C THR A 249 20.02 25.99 -1.42
N LYS A 250 19.49 26.74 -0.45
CA LYS A 250 18.64 26.19 0.62
C LYS A 250 17.45 25.42 -0.01
N PRO A 251 17.12 24.21 0.47
CA PRO A 251 15.95 23.48 -0.03
C PRO A 251 14.67 24.26 0.29
N VAL A 252 13.80 24.44 -0.71
CA VAL A 252 12.53 25.17 -0.61
C VAL A 252 11.37 24.16 -0.58
N ILE A 253 10.30 24.48 0.15
CA ILE A 253 9.04 23.73 0.17
C ILE A 253 8.49 23.73 -1.28
N GLY A 254 8.51 22.57 -1.93
CA GLY A 254 8.17 22.42 -3.36
C GLY A 254 9.18 21.60 -4.16
N ASP A 255 10.39 21.39 -3.63
CA ASP A 255 11.41 20.52 -4.22
C ASP A 255 10.90 19.06 -4.34
N THR A 256 11.30 18.38 -5.40
CA THR A 256 11.03 16.95 -5.57
C THR A 256 11.74 16.15 -4.48
N SER A 257 12.95 16.57 -4.06
CA SER A 257 13.83 15.95 -3.05
C SER A 257 13.49 16.31 -1.59
N LEU A 258 12.37 15.78 -1.09
CA LEU A 258 11.88 16.07 0.26
C LEU A 258 12.69 15.42 1.38
N SER A 259 13.33 14.29 1.12
CA SER A 259 14.10 13.59 2.17
C SER A 259 15.20 14.45 2.79
N ARG A 260 15.61 15.54 2.13
CA ARG A 260 16.61 16.49 2.65
C ARG A 260 16.06 17.44 3.72
N LEU A 261 14.75 17.63 3.77
CA LEU A 261 14.04 18.43 4.77
C LEU A 261 13.81 17.64 6.07
N VAL A 262 13.89 16.32 6.02
CA VAL A 262 13.76 15.46 7.20
C VAL A 262 15.14 15.04 7.69
N PRO A 263 15.49 15.28 8.97
CA PRO A 263 16.77 14.83 9.53
C PRO A 263 16.98 13.30 9.42
N ASP A 264 18.22 12.87 9.18
CA ASP A 264 18.56 11.45 8.99
C ASP A 264 18.21 10.58 10.21
N ASP A 265 18.34 11.10 11.43
CA ASP A 265 17.97 10.39 12.65
C ASP A 265 16.46 10.15 12.76
N ILE A 266 15.65 11.10 12.29
CA ILE A 266 14.20 10.94 12.20
C ILE A 266 13.83 9.89 11.15
N LEU A 267 14.52 9.88 10.00
CA LEU A 267 14.32 8.86 8.97
C LEU A 267 14.70 7.47 9.48
N GLU A 268 15.76 7.34 10.30
CA GLU A 268 16.11 6.09 10.96
C GLU A 268 15.04 5.62 11.97
N GLU A 269 14.47 6.54 12.75
CA GLU A 269 13.36 6.23 13.66
C GLU A 269 12.09 5.80 12.91
N CYS A 270 11.77 6.45 11.79
CA CYS A 270 10.71 6.00 10.89
C CYS A 270 10.98 4.58 10.38
N MET A 271 12.21 4.30 9.92
CA MET A 271 12.59 2.97 9.43
C MET A 271 12.45 1.88 10.52
N GLN A 272 12.78 2.19 11.78
CA GLN A 272 12.60 1.25 12.89
C GLN A 272 11.13 1.00 13.25
N SER A 273 10.25 1.97 12.98
CA SER A 273 8.83 1.89 13.32
C SER A 273 8.03 1.02 12.34
N PHE A 274 8.52 0.82 11.11
CA PHE A 274 7.85 0.01 10.09
C PHE A 274 8.64 -1.24 9.73
N ILE A 275 8.03 -2.41 9.95
CA ILE A 275 8.60 -3.71 9.52
C ILE A 275 8.77 -3.74 7.98
N ALA A 276 7.92 -3.02 7.23
CA ALA A 276 8.06 -2.86 5.77
C ALA A 276 9.34 -2.12 5.34
N ALA A 277 9.87 -1.23 6.18
CA ALA A 277 11.09 -0.50 5.90
C ALA A 277 12.37 -1.32 6.18
N GLN A 278 12.24 -2.51 6.77
CA GLN A 278 13.36 -3.35 7.19
C GLN A 278 13.60 -4.44 6.15
N GLU A 279 14.50 -4.17 5.19
CA GLU A 279 14.83 -5.09 4.08
C GLU A 279 15.31 -6.47 4.58
N GLU A 280 15.98 -6.52 5.74
CA GLU A 280 16.59 -7.75 6.29
C GLU A 280 15.60 -8.67 7.03
N ILE A 281 14.42 -8.19 7.45
CA ILE A 281 13.46 -9.03 8.16
C ILE A 281 12.56 -9.74 7.15
N ALA A 282 12.89 -11.00 6.88
CA ALA A 282 12.02 -11.89 6.12
C ALA A 282 10.66 -12.06 6.86
N LYS A 283 9.62 -11.39 6.35
CA LYS A 283 8.23 -11.54 6.84
C LYS A 283 7.68 -12.97 6.61
N THR A 284 8.34 -13.77 5.78
CA THR A 284 7.96 -15.15 5.43
C THR A 284 9.20 -15.97 5.08
N SER A 285 9.22 -17.24 5.48
CA SER A 285 10.34 -18.17 5.22
C SER A 285 10.39 -18.62 3.75
N SER A 286 11.48 -18.31 3.03
CA SER A 286 11.74 -18.83 1.66
C SER A 286 11.86 -20.36 1.60
N LYS A 287 12.13 -21.02 2.74
CA LYS A 287 12.27 -22.48 2.77
C LYS A 287 10.95 -23.20 2.49
N LEU A 288 9.82 -22.58 2.84
CA LEU A 288 8.49 -23.18 2.70
C LEU A 288 7.74 -22.67 1.48
N TYR A 289 8.03 -21.44 1.05
CA TYR A 289 7.25 -20.74 0.04
C TYR A 289 8.11 -20.42 -1.19
N GLY A 290 7.61 -20.76 -2.39
CA GLY A 290 8.20 -20.39 -3.67
C GLY A 290 7.89 -18.96 -4.11
N SER A 291 6.82 -18.36 -3.55
CA SER A 291 6.55 -16.93 -3.64
C SER A 291 6.16 -16.41 -2.25
N THR A 292 6.77 -15.31 -1.82
CA THR A 292 6.58 -14.72 -0.49
C THR A 292 5.45 -13.69 -0.46
N GLY A 293 4.86 -13.36 -1.62
CA GLY A 293 3.73 -12.43 -1.74
C GLY A 293 3.59 -11.82 -3.14
N VAL A 294 2.86 -10.72 -3.21
CA VAL A 294 2.73 -9.85 -4.40
C VAL A 294 2.85 -8.39 -4.00
N MET A 295 3.31 -7.53 -4.90
CA MET A 295 3.25 -6.08 -4.75
C MET A 295 2.54 -5.48 -5.95
N ALA A 296 1.66 -4.50 -5.74
CA ALA A 296 0.88 -3.89 -6.81
C ALA A 296 1.06 -2.38 -6.86
N LEU A 297 0.95 -1.84 -8.08
CA LEU A 297 0.85 -0.43 -8.38
C LEU A 297 -0.55 -0.13 -8.90
N LEU A 298 -1.29 0.72 -8.18
CA LEU A 298 -2.66 1.10 -8.50
C LEU A 298 -2.75 2.61 -8.75
N CYS A 299 -3.66 3.06 -9.61
CA CYS A 299 -4.03 4.48 -9.66
C CYS A 299 -4.93 4.87 -8.48
N ARG A 300 -5.17 6.17 -8.28
CA ARG A 300 -6.08 6.70 -7.23
C ARG A 300 -7.54 6.21 -7.32
N HIS A 301 -7.95 5.66 -8.46
CA HIS A 301 -9.28 5.03 -8.63
C HIS A 301 -9.31 3.54 -8.26
N ASP A 302 -8.25 3.04 -7.60
CA ASP A 302 -8.02 1.64 -7.21
C ASP A 302 -7.95 0.66 -8.40
N ARG A 303 -7.54 1.16 -9.57
CA ARG A 303 -7.37 0.32 -10.76
C ARG A 303 -5.92 -0.12 -10.84
N VAL A 304 -5.70 -1.41 -11.01
CA VAL A 304 -4.39 -2.04 -11.07
C VAL A 304 -3.73 -1.64 -12.38
N LEU A 305 -2.49 -1.15 -12.31
CA LEU A 305 -1.69 -0.84 -13.49
C LEU A 305 -0.74 -2.01 -13.79
N TRP A 306 -0.01 -2.46 -12.76
CA TRP A 306 0.86 -3.64 -12.81
C TRP A 306 1.02 -4.27 -11.42
N ILE A 307 1.41 -5.55 -11.42
CA ILE A 307 1.75 -6.32 -10.22
C ILE A 307 3.13 -6.95 -10.42
N VAL A 308 3.84 -7.19 -9.33
CA VAL A 308 5.07 -7.97 -9.31
C VAL A 308 4.99 -9.10 -8.30
N ASN A 309 5.48 -10.27 -8.68
CA ASN A 309 5.56 -11.43 -7.80
C ASN A 309 6.80 -11.31 -6.91
N LEU A 310 6.64 -11.49 -5.59
CA LEU A 310 7.76 -11.41 -4.64
C LEU A 310 8.46 -12.78 -4.57
N ALA A 311 9.53 -12.94 -5.37
CA ALA A 311 10.29 -14.17 -5.46
C ALA A 311 11.37 -14.28 -4.36
N THR A 312 11.85 -13.15 -3.85
CA THR A 312 12.84 -13.09 -2.77
C THR A 312 12.18 -12.84 -1.41
N PRO A 313 12.78 -13.29 -0.29
CA PRO A 313 12.36 -12.85 1.04
C PRO A 313 12.50 -11.34 1.22
N GLY A 314 11.50 -10.74 1.87
CA GLY A 314 11.52 -9.33 2.26
C GLY A 314 10.93 -8.39 1.20
N GLU A 315 10.62 -7.17 1.65
CA GLU A 315 10.13 -6.08 0.80
C GLU A 315 11.34 -5.30 0.25
N LYS A 316 12.04 -5.90 -0.71
CA LYS A 316 13.19 -5.24 -1.32
C LYS A 316 12.73 -4.04 -2.17
N GLN A 317 13.42 -2.90 -2.07
CA GLN A 317 13.01 -1.66 -2.74
C GLN A 317 12.95 -1.76 -4.28
N PHE A 318 13.71 -2.67 -4.90
CA PHE A 318 13.72 -2.83 -6.35
C PHE A 318 12.37 -3.22 -6.95
N TYR A 319 11.49 -3.88 -6.19
CA TYR A 319 10.14 -4.20 -6.67
C TYR A 319 9.33 -2.94 -6.95
N VAL A 320 9.42 -1.95 -6.04
CA VAL A 320 8.77 -0.64 -6.20
C VAL A 320 9.40 0.10 -7.39
N TYR A 321 10.73 0.09 -7.50
CA TYR A 321 11.42 0.73 -8.62
C TYR A 321 11.03 0.09 -9.97
N ALA A 322 10.89 -1.23 -10.06
CA ALA A 322 10.47 -1.92 -11.28
C ALA A 322 9.07 -1.47 -11.73
N LEU A 323 8.12 -1.38 -10.79
CA LEU A 323 6.76 -0.89 -11.05
C LEU A 323 6.77 0.58 -11.49
N LEU A 324 7.52 1.44 -10.79
CA LEU A 324 7.61 2.86 -11.13
C LEU A 324 8.28 3.09 -12.50
N LYS A 325 9.34 2.34 -12.82
CA LYS A 325 9.98 2.39 -14.14
C LYS A 325 8.98 1.99 -15.22
N ARG A 326 8.22 0.91 -15.02
CA ARG A 326 7.17 0.49 -15.96
C ARG A 326 6.15 1.60 -16.21
N LEU A 327 5.69 2.27 -15.17
CA LEU A 327 4.76 3.39 -15.31
C LEU A 327 5.38 4.55 -16.10
N LEU A 328 6.60 4.97 -15.75
CA LEU A 328 7.23 6.16 -16.35
C LEU A 328 7.58 5.98 -17.83
N VAL A 329 7.93 4.77 -18.28
CA VAL A 329 8.17 4.49 -19.70
C VAL A 329 6.88 4.38 -20.52
N ASN A 330 5.73 4.22 -19.85
CA ASN A 330 4.40 4.19 -20.47
C ASN A 330 3.70 5.56 -20.43
N LEU A 331 4.39 6.60 -19.96
CA LEU A 331 3.88 7.96 -19.88
C LEU A 331 4.72 8.93 -20.72
N PRO A 332 4.11 9.99 -21.28
CA PRO A 332 4.86 11.07 -21.91
C PRO A 332 5.92 11.66 -20.97
N VAL A 333 7.05 12.12 -21.53
CA VAL A 333 8.18 12.62 -20.73
C VAL A 333 7.80 13.85 -19.89
N SER A 334 6.84 14.65 -20.35
CA SER A 334 6.29 15.80 -19.63
C SER A 334 5.38 15.44 -18.45
N TRP A 335 4.96 14.18 -18.32
CA TRP A 335 4.06 13.76 -17.25
C TRP A 335 4.83 13.47 -15.96
N HIS A 336 4.19 13.85 -14.85
CA HIS A 336 4.71 13.75 -13.49
C HIS A 336 3.77 12.87 -12.68
N ILE A 337 4.33 12.09 -11.76
CA ILE A 337 3.59 11.13 -10.94
C ILE A 337 3.71 11.48 -9.45
N GLY A 338 2.59 11.34 -8.73
CA GLY A 338 2.53 11.37 -7.28
C GLY A 338 2.39 9.95 -6.75
N VAL A 339 3.33 9.51 -5.92
CA VAL A 339 3.42 8.14 -5.41
C VAL A 339 3.09 8.14 -3.93
N LEU A 340 2.01 7.44 -3.56
CA LEU A 340 1.66 7.13 -2.18
C LEU A 340 2.19 5.76 -1.80
N TYR A 341 3.05 5.71 -0.78
CA TYR A 341 3.61 4.46 -0.27
C TYR A 341 3.93 4.56 1.22
N ASP A 342 3.72 3.47 1.96
CA ASP A 342 3.90 3.40 3.41
C ASP A 342 5.29 3.86 3.86
N ILE A 343 6.31 3.57 3.07
CA ILE A 343 7.70 3.93 3.35
C ILE A 343 8.26 4.90 2.29
N ALA A 344 7.41 5.74 1.70
CA ALA A 344 7.80 6.69 0.67
C ALA A 344 9.00 7.57 1.07
N CYS A 345 9.10 7.96 2.35
CA CYS A 345 10.24 8.72 2.87
C CYS A 345 11.58 7.96 2.78
N GLN A 346 11.55 6.63 2.90
CA GLN A 346 12.74 5.78 2.76
C GLN A 346 13.12 5.56 1.30
N ILE A 347 12.11 5.42 0.42
CA ILE A 347 12.34 5.34 -1.03
C ILE A 347 12.97 6.65 -1.52
N ASP A 348 12.41 7.80 -1.15
CA ASP A 348 12.98 9.11 -1.52
C ASP A 348 14.43 9.26 -0.99
N ARG A 349 14.67 8.93 0.28
CA ARG A 349 16.02 8.92 0.87
C ARG A 349 16.99 8.04 0.08
N SER A 350 16.57 6.83 -0.27
CA SER A 350 17.38 5.84 -0.99
C SER A 350 17.73 6.33 -2.40
N MET A 351 16.75 6.88 -3.13
CA MET A 351 16.96 7.50 -4.45
C MET A 351 18.00 8.62 -4.38
N ASN A 352 17.87 9.54 -3.42
CA ASN A 352 18.79 10.66 -3.29
C ASN A 352 20.20 10.22 -2.85
N LYS A 353 20.29 9.23 -1.94
CA LYS A 353 21.55 8.73 -1.40
C LYS A 353 22.36 7.95 -2.42
N HIS A 354 21.69 7.14 -3.25
CA HIS A 354 22.34 6.20 -4.16
C HIS A 354 22.27 6.62 -5.63
N GLY A 355 21.60 7.74 -5.94
CA GLY A 355 21.43 8.20 -7.33
C GLY A 355 20.52 7.31 -8.17
N ILE A 356 19.62 6.54 -7.53
CA ILE A 356 18.65 5.67 -8.20
C ILE A 356 17.61 6.57 -8.88
N PHE A 357 17.33 6.34 -10.17
CA PHE A 357 16.36 7.10 -10.96
C PHE A 357 16.65 8.60 -11.03
N SER A 358 17.94 8.96 -11.11
CA SER A 358 18.36 10.36 -11.27
C SER A 358 17.65 11.08 -12.44
N GLU A 359 17.42 10.36 -13.53
CA GLU A 359 16.77 10.84 -14.76
C GLU A 359 15.25 11.05 -14.62
N TYR A 360 14.61 10.41 -13.65
CA TYR A 360 13.17 10.55 -13.37
C TYR A 360 12.90 11.41 -12.14
N ARG A 361 13.94 11.90 -11.45
CA ARG A 361 13.80 12.49 -10.12
C ARG A 361 12.79 13.63 -10.09
N ASP A 362 12.86 14.53 -11.06
CA ASP A 362 11.99 15.71 -11.11
C ASP A 362 10.54 15.40 -11.47
N ARG A 363 10.28 14.17 -11.95
CA ARG A 363 8.95 13.69 -12.34
C ARG A 363 8.23 12.94 -11.23
N ILE A 364 8.86 12.71 -10.07
CA ILE A 364 8.31 11.86 -9.00
C ILE A 364 8.13 12.66 -7.70
N HIS A 365 6.89 12.71 -7.22
CA HIS A 365 6.50 13.33 -5.96
C HIS A 365 6.03 12.26 -4.97
N PHE A 366 6.67 12.17 -3.81
CA PHE A 366 6.34 11.16 -2.81
C PHE A 366 5.40 11.69 -1.71
N ALA A 367 4.46 10.84 -1.29
CA ALA A 367 3.68 11.02 -0.08
C ALA A 367 3.52 9.67 0.64
N VAL A 368 3.27 9.71 1.95
CA VAL A 368 2.92 8.51 2.71
C VAL A 368 1.40 8.35 2.72
N SER A 369 0.89 7.15 2.48
CA SER A 369 -0.54 6.83 2.56
C SER A 369 -1.12 7.31 3.90
N VAL A 370 -2.32 7.91 3.87
CA VAL A 370 -2.89 8.68 4.99
C VAL A 370 -2.94 7.87 6.28
N PHE A 371 -3.32 6.60 6.22
CA PHE A 371 -3.40 5.78 7.43
C PHE A 371 -2.03 5.43 8.01
N HIS A 372 -1.04 5.24 7.14
CA HIS A 372 0.30 4.85 7.53
C HIS A 372 1.14 6.04 7.96
N ALA A 373 0.81 7.26 7.52
CA ALA A 373 1.50 8.47 7.91
C ALA A 373 1.56 8.66 9.43
N TYR A 374 0.51 8.25 10.17
CA TYR A 374 0.50 8.29 11.64
C TYR A 374 1.58 7.41 12.30
N GLY A 375 2.09 6.38 11.61
CA GLY A 375 3.20 5.57 12.12
C GLY A 375 4.57 6.23 11.97
N HIS A 376 4.66 7.33 11.22
CA HIS A 376 5.90 8.09 11.03
C HIS A 376 6.08 9.16 12.10
N GLN A 377 7.32 9.61 12.28
CA GLN A 377 7.63 10.73 13.16
C GLN A 377 6.98 12.03 12.67
N TRP A 378 6.73 12.96 13.59
CA TRP A 378 6.00 14.21 13.31
C TRP A 378 6.58 15.00 12.12
N ILE A 379 7.90 15.18 12.09
CA ILE A 379 8.57 15.92 11.01
C ILE A 379 8.35 15.22 9.66
N CYS A 380 8.37 13.89 9.62
CA CYS A 380 8.04 13.13 8.41
C CYS A 380 6.57 13.33 8.01
N GLN A 381 5.64 13.41 8.97
CA GLN A 381 4.23 13.72 8.70
C GLN A 381 4.06 15.12 8.11
N LEU A 382 4.75 16.15 8.61
CA LEU A 382 4.67 17.50 8.04
C LEU A 382 5.04 17.53 6.56
N ILE A 383 6.05 16.74 6.19
CA ILE A 383 6.67 16.75 4.86
C ILE A 383 5.99 15.78 3.88
N TYR A 384 5.63 14.57 4.32
CA TYR A 384 5.12 13.51 3.45
C TYR A 384 3.61 13.23 3.59
N HIS A 385 2.91 13.83 4.56
CA HIS A 385 1.48 13.58 4.70
C HIS A 385 0.69 14.28 3.58
N PRO A 386 -0.14 13.57 2.79
CA PRO A 386 -0.82 14.11 1.60
C PRO A 386 -1.91 15.15 1.92
N ARG A 387 -2.27 15.31 3.20
CA ARG A 387 -3.13 16.43 3.66
C ARG A 387 -2.35 17.71 3.96
N LYS A 388 -1.05 17.61 4.23
CA LYS A 388 -0.17 18.74 4.52
C LYS A 388 0.60 19.18 3.27
N ARG A 389 1.11 18.20 2.52
CA ARG A 389 1.77 18.41 1.22
C ARG A 389 0.77 18.70 0.10
N TRP A 390 1.18 19.58 -0.79
CA TRP A 390 0.42 20.01 -1.96
C TRP A 390 0.45 18.97 -3.07
N GLY A 391 -0.62 18.92 -3.87
CA GLY A 391 -0.72 18.12 -5.08
C GLY A 391 -1.39 16.75 -4.96
N PHE A 392 -1.78 16.34 -3.75
CA PHE A 392 -2.41 15.04 -3.51
C PHE A 392 -3.92 15.13 -3.28
N GLY A 393 -4.46 16.34 -3.12
CA GLY A 393 -5.88 16.59 -2.87
C GLY A 393 -6.43 15.72 -1.74
N PHE A 394 -7.53 15.00 -2.02
CA PHE A 394 -8.15 14.07 -1.08
C PHE A 394 -7.77 12.59 -1.27
N THR A 395 -6.77 12.29 -2.10
CA THR A 395 -6.23 10.93 -2.25
C THR A 395 -5.75 10.38 -0.91
N ASP A 396 -6.10 9.13 -0.58
CA ASP A 396 -5.72 8.50 0.68
C ASP A 396 -4.54 7.51 0.57
N GLY A 397 -4.28 6.99 -0.63
CA GLY A 397 -3.23 5.99 -0.87
C GLY A 397 -3.63 4.57 -0.48
N GLU A 398 -4.90 4.35 -0.12
CA GLU A 398 -5.38 3.07 0.47
C GLU A 398 -6.00 2.14 -0.59
N GLY A 399 -5.66 2.34 -1.86
CA GLY A 399 -6.21 1.59 -2.98
C GLY A 399 -5.79 0.12 -2.95
N CYS A 400 -4.53 -0.13 -2.63
CA CYS A 400 -3.98 -1.48 -2.53
C CYS A 400 -4.69 -2.30 -1.46
N GLU A 401 -4.92 -1.76 -0.26
CA GLU A 401 -5.62 -2.46 0.83
C GLU A 401 -7.07 -2.82 0.48
N ARG A 402 -7.72 -2.00 -0.36
CA ARG A 402 -9.05 -2.30 -0.90
C ARG A 402 -8.98 -3.44 -1.89
N PHE A 403 -8.04 -3.40 -2.83
CA PHE A 403 -7.79 -4.49 -3.78
C PHE A 403 -7.42 -5.81 -3.07
N TRP A 404 -6.55 -5.77 -2.06
CA TRP A 404 -6.22 -6.93 -1.22
C TRP A 404 -7.44 -7.53 -0.54
N SER A 405 -8.34 -6.68 -0.05
CA SER A 405 -9.60 -7.13 0.56
C SER A 405 -10.51 -7.83 -0.45
N MET A 406 -10.52 -7.39 -1.72
CA MET A 406 -11.33 -7.98 -2.78
C MET A 406 -10.81 -9.38 -3.19
N MET A 407 -9.48 -9.52 -3.31
CA MET A 407 -8.84 -10.78 -3.72
C MET A 407 -8.58 -11.76 -2.57
N LYS A 408 -8.95 -11.43 -1.32
CA LYS A 408 -8.65 -12.24 -0.12
C LYS A 408 -9.12 -13.70 -0.23
N ARG A 409 -10.22 -13.93 -0.96
CA ARG A 409 -10.83 -15.26 -1.16
C ARG A 409 -9.94 -16.21 -1.94
N LEU A 410 -9.03 -15.68 -2.75
CA LEU A 410 -8.10 -16.46 -3.57
C LEU A 410 -6.99 -17.08 -2.70
N ILE A 411 -6.60 -16.42 -1.60
CA ILE A 411 -5.43 -16.77 -0.78
C ILE A 411 -5.38 -18.27 -0.43
N PRO A 412 -6.43 -18.92 0.12
CA PRO A 412 -6.33 -20.33 0.51
C PRO A 412 -6.09 -21.26 -0.67
N SER A 413 -6.81 -21.03 -1.78
CA SER A 413 -6.70 -21.86 -3.00
C SER A 413 -5.37 -21.67 -3.72
N LEU A 414 -4.88 -20.43 -3.78
CA LEU A 414 -3.64 -20.10 -4.48
C LEU A 414 -2.40 -20.48 -3.69
N ARG A 415 -2.50 -20.59 -2.36
CA ARG A 415 -1.38 -21.02 -1.51
C ARG A 415 -0.84 -22.40 -1.84
N VAL A 416 -1.70 -23.29 -2.32
CA VAL A 416 -1.36 -24.69 -2.68
C VAL A 416 -1.35 -24.91 -4.20
N SER A 417 -1.54 -23.85 -4.99
CA SER A 417 -1.53 -23.93 -6.45
C SER A 417 -0.10 -23.97 -7.00
N GLY A 418 0.05 -24.46 -8.24
CA GLY A 418 1.31 -24.31 -8.98
C GLY A 418 1.63 -22.84 -9.27
N HIS A 419 2.88 -22.56 -9.65
CA HIS A 419 3.39 -21.21 -9.83
C HIS A 419 2.66 -20.47 -10.96
N TYR A 420 2.64 -21.05 -12.16
CA TYR A 420 2.02 -20.44 -13.33
C TYR A 420 0.50 -20.36 -13.19
N ARG A 421 -0.12 -21.42 -12.64
CA ARG A 421 -1.56 -21.44 -12.37
C ARG A 421 -1.97 -20.35 -11.37
N ARG A 422 -1.15 -20.08 -10.36
CA ARG A 422 -1.41 -18.99 -9.41
C ARG A 422 -1.40 -17.63 -10.11
N ILE A 423 -0.39 -17.36 -10.93
CA ILE A 423 -0.27 -16.10 -11.69
C ILE A 423 -1.47 -15.94 -12.62
N TRP A 424 -1.78 -16.97 -13.40
CA TRP A 424 -2.94 -17.02 -14.30
C TRP A 424 -4.26 -16.67 -13.59
N MET A 425 -4.52 -17.29 -12.43
CA MET A 425 -5.75 -17.03 -11.67
C MET A 425 -5.81 -15.61 -11.11
N ILE A 426 -4.66 -15.01 -10.77
CA ILE A 426 -4.60 -13.62 -10.32
C ILE A 426 -4.85 -12.68 -11.50
N ASP A 427 -4.25 -12.93 -12.67
CA ASP A 427 -4.49 -12.14 -13.88
C ASP A 427 -5.97 -12.16 -14.27
N LEU A 428 -6.60 -13.33 -14.34
CA LEU A 428 -8.04 -13.45 -14.63
C LEU A 428 -8.89 -12.62 -13.66
N TYR A 429 -8.54 -12.67 -12.36
CA TYR A 429 -9.25 -11.90 -11.34
C TYR A 429 -9.04 -10.39 -11.52
N ILE A 430 -7.83 -9.94 -11.85
CA ILE A 430 -7.54 -8.53 -12.10
C ILE A 430 -8.34 -8.04 -13.31
N HIS A 431 -8.31 -8.76 -14.43
CA HIS A 431 -9.10 -8.42 -15.62
C HIS A 431 -10.58 -8.26 -15.30
N HIS A 432 -11.16 -9.24 -14.60
CA HIS A 432 -12.55 -9.14 -14.13
C HIS A 432 -12.78 -7.92 -13.23
N SER A 433 -11.92 -7.70 -12.23
CA SER A 433 -12.02 -6.56 -11.32
C SER A 433 -11.89 -5.22 -12.04
N MET A 434 -11.05 -5.14 -13.08
CA MET A 434 -10.88 -3.93 -13.88
C MET A 434 -12.12 -3.66 -14.73
N THR A 435 -12.78 -4.68 -15.28
CA THR A 435 -14.05 -4.49 -15.98
C THR A 435 -15.15 -4.02 -15.03
N ASP A 436 -15.33 -4.69 -13.88
CA ASP A 436 -16.37 -4.37 -12.90
C ASP A 436 -16.22 -2.96 -12.30
N THR A 437 -15.00 -2.57 -11.98
CA THR A 437 -14.73 -1.23 -11.42
C THR A 437 -14.79 -0.11 -12.46
N LEU A 438 -14.66 -0.42 -13.76
CA LEU A 438 -14.78 0.56 -14.84
C LEU A 438 -16.22 1.02 -14.97
N TRP A 439 -17.17 0.07 -14.92
CA TRP A 439 -18.61 0.33 -14.97
C TRP A 439 -19.08 1.33 -13.91
N ASN A 440 -18.43 1.32 -12.74
CA ASN A 440 -18.78 2.16 -11.59
C ASN A 440 -17.89 3.41 -11.45
N LEU A 441 -16.97 3.67 -12.39
CA LEU A 441 -15.95 4.70 -12.25
C LEU A 441 -16.55 6.11 -12.15
N ALA A 442 -17.46 6.47 -13.06
CA ALA A 442 -18.12 7.76 -13.05
C ALA A 442 -18.94 8.00 -11.77
N THR A 443 -19.69 6.99 -11.31
CA THR A 443 -20.45 7.03 -10.05
C THR A 443 -19.53 7.25 -8.85
N ARG A 444 -18.35 6.62 -8.85
CA ARG A 444 -17.33 6.82 -7.82
C ARG A 444 -16.78 8.25 -7.83
N ILE A 445 -16.42 8.78 -8.99
CA ILE A 445 -15.94 10.17 -9.16
C ILE A 445 -16.98 11.15 -8.64
N ARG A 446 -18.26 11.01 -9.04
CA ARG A 446 -19.36 11.87 -8.57
C ARG A 446 -19.54 11.82 -7.05
N ARG A 447 -19.34 10.65 -6.43
CA ARG A 447 -19.38 10.51 -4.97
C ARG A 447 -18.21 11.24 -4.29
N ILE A 448 -17.02 11.20 -4.89
CA ILE A 448 -15.83 11.92 -4.38
C ILE A 448 -16.06 13.43 -4.51
N GLU A 449 -16.58 13.89 -5.65
CA GLU A 449 -16.91 15.30 -5.89
C GLU A 449 -17.88 15.85 -4.83
N ARG A 450 -18.99 15.14 -4.57
CA ARG A 450 -19.97 15.53 -3.54
C ARG A 450 -19.33 15.67 -2.16
N LYS A 451 -18.54 14.66 -1.74
CA LYS A 451 -17.84 14.70 -0.45
C LYS A 451 -16.80 15.83 -0.37
N THR A 452 -16.18 16.16 -1.49
CA THR A 452 -15.21 17.25 -1.59
C THR A 452 -15.89 18.60 -1.39
N LYS A 453 -17.05 18.81 -2.02
CA LYS A 453 -17.88 20.01 -1.81
C LYS A 453 -18.34 20.15 -0.36
N GLU A 454 -18.91 19.09 0.21
CA GLU A 454 -19.33 19.07 1.63
C GLU A 454 -18.17 19.44 2.58
N ARG A 455 -16.96 18.92 2.33
CA ARG A 455 -15.76 19.23 3.13
C ARG A 455 -15.25 20.65 2.93
N LEU A 456 -15.34 21.18 1.71
CA LEU A 456 -14.92 22.54 1.38
C LEU A 456 -15.82 23.55 2.09
N GLU A 457 -17.15 23.38 1.97
CA GLU A 457 -18.14 24.25 2.59
C GLU A 457 -17.95 24.31 4.11
N LEU A 458 -17.83 23.16 4.76
CA LEU A 458 -17.57 23.09 6.21
C LEU A 458 -16.27 23.78 6.60
N ALA A 459 -15.16 23.51 5.89
CA ALA A 459 -13.88 24.13 6.21
C ALA A 459 -13.89 25.64 6.01
N GLN A 460 -14.61 26.15 4.99
CA GLN A 460 -14.77 27.59 4.77
C GLN A 460 -15.59 28.26 5.87
N ILE A 461 -16.64 27.59 6.37
CA ILE A 461 -17.44 28.10 7.49
C ILE A 461 -16.59 28.21 8.76
N GLU A 462 -15.86 27.16 9.11
CA GLU A 462 -15.02 27.18 10.32
C GLU A 462 -13.84 28.13 10.19
N LEU A 463 -13.21 28.26 9.00
CA LEU A 463 -12.13 29.22 8.80
C LEU A 463 -12.61 30.68 9.03
N LYS A 464 -13.82 31.02 8.58
CA LYS A 464 -14.42 32.34 8.81
C LYS A 464 -14.66 32.62 10.30
N ARG A 465 -14.83 31.59 11.13
CA ARG A 465 -15.02 31.74 12.59
C ARG A 465 -13.72 32.03 13.33
N CYS A 466 -12.59 31.58 12.79
CA CYS A 466 -11.29 31.84 13.40
C CYS A 466 -10.86 33.32 13.32
N ASP A 467 -11.44 34.09 12.37
CA ASP A 467 -11.17 35.52 12.15
C ASP A 467 -9.67 35.83 11.97
N VAL A 468 -9.01 35.05 11.09
CA VAL A 468 -7.59 35.21 10.75
C VAL A 468 -7.44 35.44 9.25
N ASP A 469 -6.59 36.38 8.86
CA ASP A 469 -6.29 36.64 7.46
C ASP A 469 -5.48 35.50 6.81
N GLU A 470 -5.78 35.19 5.54
CA GLU A 470 -5.15 34.08 4.83
C GLU A 470 -3.64 34.26 4.65
N ALA A 471 -3.15 35.49 4.48
CA ALA A 471 -1.72 35.76 4.34
C ALA A 471 -0.97 35.49 5.65
N GLU A 472 -1.58 35.80 6.80
CA GLU A 472 -1.03 35.45 8.11
C GLU A 472 -0.98 33.93 8.31
N ILE A 473 -2.04 33.21 7.94
CA ILE A 473 -2.09 31.74 8.05
C ILE A 473 -0.95 31.10 7.25
N LYS A 474 -0.75 31.53 6.00
CA LYS A 474 0.34 31.03 5.14
C LYS A 474 1.71 31.26 5.76
N LYS A 475 1.95 32.48 6.25
CA LYS A 475 3.20 32.86 6.90
C LYS A 475 3.47 32.03 8.15
N GLU A 476 2.46 31.85 8.99
CA GLU A 476 2.55 31.07 10.23
C GLU A 476 2.73 29.56 9.94
N TRP A 477 2.08 29.03 8.90
CA TRP A 477 2.30 27.65 8.43
C TRP A 477 3.72 27.42 7.90
N GLU A 478 4.24 28.35 7.09
CA GLU A 478 5.63 28.28 6.61
C GLU A 478 6.64 28.38 7.78
N ALA A 479 6.39 29.28 8.73
CA ALA A 479 7.18 29.40 9.95
C ALA A 479 7.13 28.13 10.80
N GLN A 480 5.98 27.45 10.87
CA GLN A 480 5.86 26.16 11.53
C GLN A 480 6.74 25.10 10.87
N ILE A 481 6.64 24.95 9.54
CA ILE A 481 7.45 23.96 8.81
C ILE A 481 8.93 24.27 9.00
N GLU A 482 9.35 25.53 8.82
CA GLU A 482 10.75 25.92 8.97
C GLU A 482 11.25 25.64 10.38
N ALA A 483 10.52 26.05 11.43
CA ALA A 483 10.91 25.83 12.81
C ALA A 483 11.00 24.33 13.17
N GLN A 484 10.03 23.52 12.71
CA GLN A 484 9.95 22.10 13.07
C GLN A 484 10.85 21.19 12.20
N THR A 485 11.25 21.64 11.02
CA THR A 485 12.20 20.94 10.13
C THR A 485 13.63 21.44 10.26
N ALA A 486 13.84 22.57 10.95
CA ALA A 486 15.16 23.10 11.23
C ALA A 486 16.04 22.03 11.86
N LYS A 487 17.26 21.89 11.32
CA LYS A 487 18.26 21.03 11.93
C LYS A 487 18.50 21.55 13.34
N MET A 488 18.18 20.74 14.34
CA MET A 488 18.50 21.07 15.73
C MET A 488 19.95 21.55 15.82
N PRO A 489 20.25 22.63 16.55
CA PRO A 489 21.60 23.14 16.71
C PRO A 489 22.53 21.96 17.01
N LYS A 490 23.62 21.84 16.25
CA LYS A 490 24.66 20.82 16.51
C LYS A 490 25.36 21.18 17.82
N GLN A 491 24.69 21.03 18.96
CA GLN A 491 25.39 20.79 20.21
C GLN A 491 26.01 19.40 20.07
N SER A 492 27.32 19.39 19.86
CA SER A 492 28.15 18.19 19.85
C SER A 492 28.05 17.48 21.21
N ARG A 493 27.10 16.55 21.37
CA ARG A 493 26.97 15.67 22.56
C ARG A 493 26.16 14.39 22.30
N LYS A 494 26.11 13.92 21.05
CA LYS A 494 25.04 13.05 20.52
C LYS A 494 25.02 11.55 20.91
N ALA A 495 25.90 11.06 21.79
CA ALA A 495 25.77 9.68 22.32
C ALA A 495 25.32 9.66 23.80
N GLY A 496 25.87 10.56 24.62
CA GLY A 496 25.59 10.61 26.06
C GLY A 496 24.14 11.01 26.36
N ASP A 497 23.57 11.98 25.63
CA ASP A 497 22.23 12.48 25.92
C ASP A 497 21.12 11.52 25.46
N LYS A 498 21.28 10.86 24.29
CA LYS A 498 20.41 9.75 23.88
C LYS A 498 20.51 8.56 24.86
N ALA A 499 21.72 8.24 25.33
CA ALA A 499 21.91 7.18 26.33
C ALA A 499 21.26 7.53 27.68
N ILE A 500 21.35 8.79 28.13
CA ILE A 500 20.66 9.28 29.33
C ILE A 500 19.13 9.17 29.16
N GLU A 501 18.58 9.59 28.02
CA GLU A 501 17.13 9.48 27.73
C GLU A 501 16.66 8.02 27.73
N MET A 502 17.42 7.10 27.12
CA MET A 502 17.14 5.65 27.17
C MET A 502 17.21 5.08 28.58
N ILE A 503 18.19 5.50 29.38
CA ILE A 503 18.35 5.07 30.78
C ILE A 503 17.17 5.54 31.63
N LEU A 504 16.74 6.78 31.46
CA LEU A 504 15.58 7.32 32.18
C LEU A 504 14.29 6.58 31.78
N ARG A 505 14.11 6.26 30.50
CA ARG A 505 13.01 5.42 30.00
C ARG A 505 13.01 4.03 30.66
N HIS A 506 14.14 3.34 30.66
CA HIS A 506 14.27 2.04 31.31
C HIS A 506 14.08 2.11 32.82
N ARG A 507 14.52 3.20 33.47
CA ARG A 507 14.31 3.41 34.90
C ARG A 507 12.83 3.58 35.24
N HIS A 508 12.09 4.32 34.43
CA HIS A 508 10.63 4.42 34.57
C HIS A 508 9.94 3.07 34.36
N GLU A 509 10.34 2.29 33.35
CA GLU A 509 9.83 0.92 33.13
C GLU A 509 10.06 0.04 34.37
N VAL A 510 11.24 0.11 34.99
CA VAL A 510 11.55 -0.61 36.23
C VAL A 510 10.65 -0.17 37.39
N VAL A 511 10.40 1.14 37.56
CA VAL A 511 9.50 1.64 38.60
C VAL A 511 8.07 1.15 38.38
N GLU A 512 7.56 1.18 37.14
CA GLU A 512 6.24 0.67 36.83
C GLU A 512 6.11 -0.83 37.08
N TRP A 513 7.09 -1.62 36.64
CA TRP A 513 7.06 -3.07 36.87
C TRP A 513 7.15 -3.41 38.35
N LYS A 514 7.93 -2.66 39.15
CA LYS A 514 7.96 -2.80 40.61
C LYS A 514 6.60 -2.49 41.23
N GLY A 515 5.97 -1.38 40.85
CA GLY A 515 4.64 -1.00 41.35
C GLY A 515 3.56 -2.02 40.97
N ARG A 516 3.59 -2.51 39.72
CA ARG A 516 2.67 -3.54 39.25
C ARG A 516 2.86 -4.87 39.97
N LEU A 517 4.11 -5.28 40.19
CA LEU A 517 4.43 -6.48 40.95
C LEU A 517 3.92 -6.37 42.39
N ALA A 518 4.06 -5.22 43.04
CA ALA A 518 3.53 -5.00 44.39
C ALA A 518 1.99 -5.13 44.45
N ILE A 519 1.29 -4.61 43.44
CA ILE A 519 -0.17 -4.76 43.32
C ILE A 519 -0.55 -6.23 43.10
N LEU A 520 0.12 -6.93 42.19
CA LEU A 520 -0.16 -8.34 41.89
C LEU A 520 0.12 -9.26 43.08
N ILE A 521 1.21 -9.02 43.82
CA ILE A 521 1.53 -9.76 45.06
C ILE A 521 0.46 -9.51 46.13
N LYS A 522 -0.04 -8.27 46.24
CA LYS A 522 -1.11 -7.94 47.19
C LYS A 522 -2.41 -8.66 46.82
N GLN A 523 -2.79 -8.63 45.54
CA GLN A 523 -3.96 -9.33 45.02
C GLN A 523 -3.85 -10.85 45.17
N GLN A 524 -2.64 -11.40 44.99
CA GLN A 524 -2.38 -12.82 45.21
C GLN A 524 -2.62 -13.21 46.67
N LYS A 525 -2.11 -12.43 47.63
CA LYS A 525 -2.35 -12.67 49.06
C LYS A 525 -3.84 -12.60 49.42
N GLU A 526 -4.56 -11.61 48.90
CA GLU A 526 -6.01 -11.47 49.09
C GLU A 526 -6.81 -12.65 48.48
N LEU A 527 -6.31 -13.28 47.42
CA LEU A 527 -6.93 -14.44 46.77
C LEU A 527 -6.58 -15.78 47.46
N GLU A 528 -5.38 -15.90 48.02
CA GLU A 528 -4.95 -17.05 48.83
C GLU A 528 -5.77 -17.16 50.12
N GLU A 529 -6.21 -16.02 50.69
CA GLU A 529 -7.11 -15.95 51.85
C GLU A 529 -8.58 -16.32 51.50
N GLY A 530 -8.98 -16.30 50.23
CA GLY A 530 -10.37 -16.48 49.76
C GLY A 530 -10.73 -17.85 49.15
N SER A 531 -9.90 -18.88 49.36
CA SER A 531 -10.15 -20.30 49.01
C SER A 531 -10.63 -20.63 47.58
N SER A 532 -10.04 -20.01 46.54
CA SER A 532 -10.25 -20.41 45.13
C SER A 532 -8.95 -20.85 44.44
N LEU A 533 -8.69 -22.17 44.44
CA LEU A 533 -7.45 -22.79 43.92
C LEU A 533 -7.17 -22.52 42.43
N ILE A 534 -8.20 -22.35 41.60
CA ILE A 534 -8.04 -22.11 40.14
C ILE A 534 -7.56 -20.67 39.89
N ARG A 535 -8.07 -19.68 40.64
CA ARG A 535 -7.66 -18.27 40.52
C ARG A 535 -6.26 -18.00 41.09
N ALA A 536 -5.83 -18.78 42.08
CA ALA A 536 -4.49 -18.69 42.65
C ALA A 536 -3.39 -19.08 41.63
N SER A 537 -3.64 -20.12 40.81
CA SER A 537 -2.75 -20.55 39.72
C SER A 537 -2.56 -19.47 38.64
N GLU A 538 -3.66 -18.89 38.16
CA GLU A 538 -3.63 -17.80 37.16
C GLU A 538 -2.93 -16.53 37.70
N GLY A 539 -3.16 -16.19 38.98
CA GLY A 539 -2.47 -15.09 39.66
C GLY A 539 -0.96 -15.30 39.78
N GLN A 540 -0.54 -16.53 40.08
CA GLN A 540 0.88 -16.91 40.16
C GLN A 540 1.60 -16.78 38.80
N ASP A 541 0.93 -17.13 37.69
CA ASP A 541 1.47 -16.96 36.35
C ASP A 541 1.66 -15.48 35.98
N GLU A 542 0.71 -14.60 36.34
CA GLU A 542 0.81 -13.16 36.13
C GLU A 542 1.94 -12.52 36.95
N VAL A 543 2.10 -12.94 38.21
CA VAL A 543 3.21 -12.51 39.08
C VAL A 543 4.54 -12.97 38.48
N THR A 544 4.63 -14.21 38.04
CA THR A 544 5.84 -14.77 37.42
C THR A 544 6.20 -14.04 36.11
N ALA A 545 5.20 -13.71 35.29
CA ALA A 545 5.38 -12.93 34.07
C ALA A 545 5.86 -11.49 34.36
N ALA A 546 5.28 -10.83 35.37
CA ALA A 546 5.69 -9.49 35.80
C ALA A 546 7.12 -9.51 36.38
N GLN A 547 7.49 -10.54 37.14
CA GLN A 547 8.85 -10.75 37.66
C GLN A 547 9.87 -10.89 36.52
N LYS A 548 9.56 -11.69 35.49
CA LYS A 548 10.40 -11.85 34.30
C LYS A 548 10.55 -10.52 33.55
N ALA A 549 9.46 -9.78 33.35
CA ALA A 549 9.48 -8.47 32.69
C ALA A 549 10.29 -7.42 33.47
N LEU A 550 10.17 -7.40 34.80
CA LEU A 550 10.97 -6.55 35.69
C LEU A 550 12.45 -6.86 35.55
N THR A 551 12.81 -8.16 35.63
CA THR A 551 14.20 -8.62 35.54
C THR A 551 14.82 -8.26 34.18
N ALA A 552 14.08 -8.43 33.09
CA ALA A 552 14.52 -8.04 31.75
C ALA A 552 14.73 -6.51 31.64
N SER A 553 13.82 -5.72 32.21
CA SER A 553 13.92 -4.25 32.22
C SER A 553 15.09 -3.76 33.07
N MET A 554 15.35 -4.39 34.22
CA MET A 554 16.52 -4.11 35.07
C MET A 554 17.82 -4.46 34.36
N LYS A 555 17.88 -5.59 33.62
CA LYS A 555 19.05 -5.94 32.79
C LYS A 555 19.32 -4.90 31.69
N LYS A 556 18.27 -4.41 31.02
CA LYS A 556 18.39 -3.34 30.01
C LYS A 556 18.89 -2.03 30.63
N LEU A 557 18.36 -1.66 31.79
CA LEU A 557 18.80 -0.48 32.54
C LEU A 557 20.28 -0.57 32.93
N LEU A 558 20.70 -1.70 33.53
CA LEU A 558 22.09 -1.92 33.94
C LEU A 558 23.06 -1.90 32.75
N LYS A 559 22.67 -2.50 31.61
CA LYS A 559 23.48 -2.47 30.39
C LYS A 559 23.62 -1.04 29.85
N ALA A 560 22.55 -0.26 29.88
CA ALA A 560 22.57 1.13 29.43
C ALA A 560 23.39 2.02 30.38
N GLU A 561 23.26 1.86 31.71
CA GLU A 561 24.05 2.61 32.71
C GLU A 561 25.55 2.28 32.64
N LYS A 562 25.92 1.02 32.37
CA LYS A 562 27.32 0.61 32.15
C LYS A 562 27.91 1.17 30.85
N GLY A 563 27.08 1.50 29.87
CA GLY A 563 27.50 2.07 28.59
C GLY A 563 27.76 3.58 28.61
N LEU A 564 27.52 4.27 29.72
CA LEU A 564 27.75 5.71 29.85
C LEU A 564 29.21 6.06 30.15
N GLY A 565 29.78 7.01 29.41
CA GLY A 565 31.04 7.64 29.77
C GLY A 565 30.95 8.48 31.06
N ILE A 566 32.09 8.72 31.71
CA ILE A 566 32.23 9.45 32.99
C ILE A 566 31.51 10.81 33.00
N PRO A 567 31.57 11.66 31.94
CA PRO A 567 30.88 12.95 31.92
C PRO A 567 29.35 12.82 31.89
N ALA A 568 28.83 11.84 31.14
CA ALA A 568 27.39 11.59 31.01
C ALA A 568 26.82 10.99 32.30
N ARG A 569 27.60 10.21 33.04
CA ARG A 569 27.23 9.66 34.35
C ARG A 569 27.10 10.75 35.42
N LYS A 570 28.03 11.70 35.50
CA LYS A 570 27.91 12.89 36.38
C LYS A 570 26.68 13.74 36.02
N ARG A 571 26.39 13.90 34.72
CA ARG A 571 25.19 14.62 34.24
C ARG A 571 23.91 13.88 34.66
N LEU A 572 23.86 12.56 34.49
CA LEU A 572 22.74 11.72 34.93
C LEU A 572 22.48 11.86 36.45
N GLU A 573 23.51 11.87 37.29
CA GLU A 573 23.36 12.09 38.74
C GLU A 573 22.80 13.49 39.07
N LYS A 574 23.24 14.53 38.35
CA LYS A 574 22.69 15.88 38.49
C LYS A 574 21.22 15.97 38.05
N LEU A 575 20.85 15.27 36.98
CA LEU A 575 19.48 15.18 36.47
C LEU A 575 18.54 14.41 37.41
N LYS A 576 19.05 13.39 38.12
CA LYS A 576 18.29 12.66 39.16
C LYS A 576 17.88 13.55 40.33
N GLY A 577 18.67 14.59 40.63
CA GLY A 577 18.39 15.53 41.73
C GLY A 577 17.39 16.65 41.40
N ASN A 578 17.06 16.86 40.12
CA ASN A 578 16.10 17.90 39.71
C ASN A 578 14.72 17.27 39.42
N GLY A 579 13.81 17.38 40.39
CA GLY A 579 12.46 16.80 40.30
C GLY A 579 11.67 17.30 39.08
N PHE A 580 11.77 18.59 38.74
CA PHE A 580 11.05 19.16 37.61
C PHE A 580 11.52 18.57 36.26
N LEU A 581 12.83 18.49 36.07
CA LEU A 581 13.41 17.92 34.86
C LEU A 581 13.14 16.41 34.75
N HIS A 582 13.06 15.72 35.89
CA HIS A 582 12.62 14.33 35.96
C HIS A 582 11.16 14.17 35.50
N HIS A 583 10.25 15.02 35.96
CA HIS A 583 8.84 15.01 35.51
C HIS A 583 8.72 15.34 34.01
N GLN A 584 9.51 16.27 33.48
CA GLN A 584 9.53 16.60 32.04
C GLN A 584 9.98 15.40 31.19
N LEU A 585 11.07 14.74 31.56
CA LEU A 585 11.60 13.58 30.82
C LEU A 585 10.63 12.39 30.89
N ASN A 586 10.00 12.17 32.04
CA ASN A 586 8.95 11.14 32.19
C ASN A 586 7.71 11.47 31.36
N ALA A 587 7.26 12.73 31.34
CA ALA A 587 6.14 13.17 30.52
C ALA A 587 6.41 12.94 29.03
N LYS A 588 7.63 13.24 28.56
CA LYS A 588 8.08 12.96 27.18
C LYS A 588 8.09 11.46 26.86
N ALA A 589 8.63 10.63 27.76
CA ALA A 589 8.63 9.18 27.59
C ALA A 589 7.20 8.59 27.54
N LEU A 590 6.30 9.07 28.41
CA LEU A 590 4.88 8.70 28.38
C LEU A 590 4.18 9.15 27.10
N LYS A 591 4.49 10.34 26.59
CA LYS A 591 3.96 10.87 25.32
C LYS A 591 4.38 9.99 24.13
N SER A 592 5.66 9.61 24.07
CA SER A 592 6.16 8.66 23.05
C SER A 592 5.47 7.29 23.13
N ARG A 593 5.29 6.75 24.34
CA ARG A 593 4.55 5.49 24.54
C ARG A 593 3.06 5.61 24.18
N LEU A 594 2.44 6.74 24.50
CA LEU A 594 1.07 7.06 24.13
C LEU A 594 0.90 7.08 22.61
N ARG A 595 1.80 7.74 21.87
CA ARG A 595 1.81 7.72 20.40
C ARG A 595 1.82 6.27 19.88
N ALA A 596 2.79 5.46 20.31
CA ALA A 596 2.89 4.07 19.89
C ALA A 596 1.62 3.25 20.18
N LYS A 597 1.01 3.44 21.35
CA LYS A 597 -0.24 2.75 21.73
C LYS A 597 -1.45 3.26 20.95
N LEU A 598 -1.56 4.56 20.69
CA LEU A 598 -2.65 5.15 19.91
C LEU A 598 -2.61 4.69 18.46
N ILE A 599 -1.42 4.65 17.87
CA ILE A 599 -1.19 4.09 16.54
C ILE A 599 -1.64 2.63 16.53
N ALA A 600 -1.12 1.79 17.43
CA ALA A 600 -1.51 0.39 17.53
C ALA A 600 -3.02 0.20 17.71
N TYR A 601 -3.66 1.00 18.56
CA TYR A 601 -5.12 1.00 18.75
C TYR A 601 -5.88 1.32 17.46
N ARG A 602 -5.42 2.30 16.68
CA ARG A 602 -6.03 2.66 15.41
C ARG A 602 -5.89 1.52 14.38
N PHE A 603 -4.74 0.88 14.29
CA PHE A 603 -4.50 -0.32 13.49
C PHE A 603 -5.42 -1.50 13.91
N GLU A 604 -5.53 -1.77 15.21
CA GLU A 604 -6.41 -2.80 15.79
C GLU A 604 -7.89 -2.54 15.44
N ARG A 605 -8.37 -1.32 15.68
CA ARG A 605 -9.76 -0.93 15.41
C ARG A 605 -10.14 -1.10 13.94
N ARG A 606 -9.24 -0.80 13.01
CA ARG A 606 -9.49 -0.98 11.56
C ARG A 606 -9.62 -2.46 11.19
N LYS A 607 -8.79 -3.33 11.77
CA LYS A 607 -8.93 -4.80 11.60
C LYS A 607 -10.31 -5.25 12.07
N THR A 608 -10.78 -4.78 13.23
CA THR A 608 -12.12 -5.12 13.73
C THR A 608 -13.24 -4.65 12.81
N ILE A 609 -13.19 -3.41 12.30
CA ILE A 609 -14.19 -2.89 11.35
C ILE A 609 -14.25 -3.72 10.07
N LYS A 610 -13.09 -4.17 9.55
CA LYS A 610 -13.03 -5.04 8.36
C LYS A 610 -13.68 -6.41 8.61
N VAL A 611 -13.53 -6.99 9.81
CA VAL A 611 -14.17 -8.26 10.19
C VAL A 611 -15.69 -8.11 10.32
N THR A 612 -16.18 -7.01 10.90
CA THR A 612 -17.63 -6.79 11.09
C THR A 612 -18.39 -6.59 9.76
N LYS A 613 -17.75 -6.02 8.73
CA LYS A 613 -18.40 -5.78 7.41
C LYS A 613 -18.44 -7.01 6.51
N HIS A 614 -17.64 -8.03 6.79
CA HIS A 614 -17.66 -9.31 6.09
C HIS A 614 -18.10 -10.38 7.08
N SER A 615 -19.40 -10.38 7.41
CA SER A 615 -20.04 -11.47 8.15
C SER A 615 -19.76 -12.78 7.43
N ASP A 616 -18.98 -13.64 8.11
CA ASP A 616 -18.74 -15.08 7.88
C ASP A 616 -17.44 -15.54 8.60
N ILE A 617 -16.70 -14.62 9.23
CA ILE A 617 -15.63 -14.99 10.18
C ILE A 617 -16.27 -15.31 11.54
N ALA A 618 -15.89 -16.48 12.10
CA ALA A 618 -16.36 -17.02 13.37
C ALA A 618 -16.49 -15.95 14.47
N GLU A 619 -17.68 -15.86 15.05
CA GLU A 619 -18.09 -14.94 16.13
C GLU A 619 -17.06 -14.83 17.27
N LYS A 620 -16.30 -15.91 17.52
CA LYS A 620 -15.21 -15.98 18.50
C LYS A 620 -14.03 -15.03 18.19
N ASP A 621 -13.66 -14.84 16.93
CA ASP A 621 -12.55 -13.96 16.55
C ASP A 621 -12.96 -12.48 16.63
N HIS A 622 -14.24 -12.18 16.36
CA HIS A 622 -14.81 -10.85 16.57
C HIS A 622 -14.83 -10.47 18.04
N ALA A 623 -15.27 -11.37 18.93
CA ALA A 623 -15.30 -11.15 20.37
C ALA A 623 -13.89 -10.92 20.96
N LYS A 624 -12.89 -11.70 20.53
CA LYS A 624 -11.48 -11.50 20.91
C LYS A 624 -10.94 -10.14 20.44
N ALA A 625 -11.20 -9.76 19.19
CA ALA A 625 -10.77 -8.48 18.65
C ALA A 625 -11.43 -7.28 19.36
N LYS A 626 -12.73 -7.36 19.67
CA LYS A 626 -13.46 -6.32 20.43
C LYS A 626 -12.89 -6.16 21.84
N THR A 627 -12.56 -7.27 22.51
CA THR A 627 -11.95 -7.27 23.84
C THR A 627 -10.57 -6.61 23.83
N LEU A 628 -9.75 -6.89 22.81
CA LEU A 628 -8.44 -6.24 22.62
C LEU A 628 -8.58 -4.73 22.44
N VAL A 629 -9.49 -4.27 21.58
CA VAL A 629 -9.76 -2.83 21.37
C VAL A 629 -10.16 -2.14 22.68
N THR A 630 -11.04 -2.75 23.48
CA THR A 630 -11.46 -2.19 24.78
C THR A 630 -10.29 -2.14 25.77
N ARG A 631 -9.48 -3.20 25.86
CA ARG A 631 -8.27 -3.24 26.73
C ARG A 631 -7.25 -2.18 26.32
N SER A 632 -7.01 -2.03 25.03
CA SER A 632 -6.14 -0.99 24.46
C SER A 632 -6.64 0.41 24.81
N LYS A 633 -7.95 0.67 24.66
CA LYS A 633 -8.60 1.95 25.05
C LYS A 633 -8.37 2.27 26.53
N ASN A 634 -8.62 1.30 27.42
CA ASN A 634 -8.44 1.49 28.86
C ASN A 634 -6.97 1.78 29.23
N THR A 635 -6.03 1.08 28.58
CA THR A 635 -4.60 1.30 28.80
C THR A 635 -4.18 2.70 28.36
N ILE A 636 -4.67 3.18 27.22
CA ILE A 636 -4.38 4.52 26.71
C ILE A 636 -4.95 5.58 27.66
N THR A 637 -6.21 5.44 28.09
CA THR A 637 -6.83 6.36 29.06
C THR A 637 -6.03 6.42 30.37
N SER A 638 -5.53 5.28 30.86
CA SER A 638 -4.66 5.24 32.04
C SER A 638 -3.34 6.00 31.82
N LEU A 639 -2.70 5.80 30.67
CA LEU A 639 -1.45 6.50 30.33
C LEU A 639 -1.67 8.02 30.17
N ILE A 640 -2.80 8.46 29.61
CA ILE A 640 -3.17 9.88 29.53
C ILE A 640 -3.31 10.47 30.93
N ARG A 641 -3.99 9.78 31.86
CA ARG A 641 -4.09 10.24 33.25
C ARG A 641 -2.72 10.38 33.90
N LYS A 642 -1.81 9.42 33.71
CA LYS A 642 -0.44 9.49 34.23
C LYS A 642 0.33 10.68 33.67
N HIS A 643 0.25 10.89 32.35
CA HIS A 643 0.87 12.05 31.69
C HIS A 643 0.32 13.37 32.23
N ASN A 644 -1.00 13.52 32.29
CA ASN A 644 -1.65 14.73 32.77
C ASN A 644 -1.37 15.00 34.26
N ASN A 645 -1.17 13.96 35.07
CA ASN A 645 -0.77 14.12 36.47
C ASN A 645 0.64 14.72 36.58
N LEU A 646 1.62 14.24 35.80
CA LEU A 646 2.96 14.84 35.74
C LEU A 646 2.90 16.29 35.27
N VAL A 647 2.06 16.59 34.28
CA VAL A 647 1.82 17.97 33.81
C VAL A 647 1.29 18.85 34.93
N LYS A 648 0.28 18.38 35.68
CA LYS A 648 -0.25 19.11 36.86
C LYS A 648 0.80 19.33 37.95
N GLU A 649 1.63 18.33 38.23
CA GLU A 649 2.73 18.44 39.20
C GLU A 649 3.76 19.51 38.75
N MET A 650 4.13 19.51 37.47
CA MET A 650 5.02 20.54 36.89
C MET A 650 4.40 21.94 36.95
N THR A 651 3.10 22.07 36.63
CA THR A 651 2.38 23.34 36.76
C THR A 651 2.35 23.84 38.20
N ASN A 652 2.21 22.93 39.18
CA ASN A 652 2.24 23.25 40.60
C ASN A 652 3.65 23.66 41.08
N MET A 653 4.71 23.01 40.59
CA MET A 653 6.09 23.43 40.87
C MET A 653 6.38 24.83 40.31
N ARG A 654 5.82 25.16 39.14
CA ARG A 654 5.90 26.49 38.53
C ARG A 654 5.10 27.55 39.31
N SER A 655 3.89 27.24 39.77
CA SER A 655 3.08 28.19 40.55
C SER A 655 3.68 28.47 41.94
N LYS A 656 4.34 27.47 42.55
CA LYS A 656 5.06 27.59 43.83
C LYS A 656 6.44 28.27 43.73
N GLY A 657 6.88 28.65 42.53
CA GLY A 657 8.17 29.33 42.33
C GLY A 657 9.41 28.45 42.50
N VAL A 658 9.25 27.11 42.53
CA VAL A 658 10.37 26.14 42.64
C VAL A 658 11.23 26.13 41.36
N VAL A 659 10.68 26.65 40.26
CA VAL A 659 11.28 26.68 38.92
C VAL A 659 10.97 28.05 38.28
N PRO A 660 11.85 28.64 37.46
CA PRO A 660 11.59 29.94 36.84
C PRO A 660 10.25 29.97 36.10
N LYS A 661 9.52 31.11 36.16
CA LYS A 661 8.21 31.25 35.50
C LYS A 661 8.25 31.01 33.98
N ALA A 662 9.42 31.19 33.36
CA ALA A 662 9.70 30.91 31.95
C ALA A 662 9.87 29.42 31.63
N SER A 663 9.89 28.54 32.64
CA SER A 663 10.01 27.09 32.43
C SER A 663 8.76 26.54 31.74
N ARG A 664 8.97 25.92 30.57
CA ARG A 664 7.89 25.33 29.77
C ARG A 664 7.32 24.09 30.44
N VAL A 665 6.01 23.89 30.31
CA VAL A 665 5.28 22.72 30.81
C VAL A 665 4.44 22.15 29.66
N PRO A 666 4.50 20.83 29.38
CA PRO A 666 3.75 20.22 28.29
C PRO A 666 2.23 20.42 28.41
N THR A 667 1.52 20.44 27.28
CA THR A 667 0.05 20.53 27.25
C THR A 667 -0.64 19.31 27.88
N ILE A 668 -1.78 19.53 28.53
CA ILE A 668 -2.67 18.46 29.01
C ILE A 668 -3.34 17.79 27.79
N LEU A 669 -3.41 16.46 27.82
CA LEU A 669 -4.04 15.67 26.75
C LEU A 669 -5.48 15.32 27.10
N GLU A 670 -6.42 15.62 26.20
CA GLU A 670 -7.83 15.25 26.37
C GLU A 670 -8.14 13.83 25.90
N ALA A 671 -8.87 13.06 26.72
CA ALA A 671 -9.18 11.67 26.40
C ALA A 671 -10.29 11.50 25.34
N ALA A 672 -11.20 12.46 25.18
CA ALA A 672 -12.39 12.32 24.33
C ALA A 672 -12.06 12.42 22.82
N GLY A 673 -11.06 13.23 22.43
CA GLY A 673 -10.66 13.44 21.03
C GLY A 673 -9.42 12.64 20.58
N ILE A 674 -8.53 12.25 21.49
CA ILE A 674 -7.23 11.69 21.12
C ILE A 674 -7.30 10.31 20.43
N PHE A 675 -8.38 9.56 20.62
CA PHE A 675 -8.62 8.29 19.93
C PHE A 675 -8.97 8.44 18.46
N ALA A 676 -9.39 9.64 18.02
CA ALA A 676 -9.50 9.96 16.61
C ALA A 676 -8.11 10.04 15.95
N LEU A 677 -7.06 10.28 16.76
CA LEU A 677 -5.66 10.41 16.36
C LEU A 677 -5.57 11.34 15.15
N ASP A 678 -6.08 12.56 15.30
CA ASP A 678 -6.05 13.52 14.20
C ASP A 678 -4.62 13.97 13.88
N ILE A 679 -4.40 14.40 12.65
CA ILE A 679 -3.12 14.87 12.13
C ILE A 679 -2.64 16.09 12.92
N ASP A 680 -3.56 16.90 13.42
CA ASP A 680 -3.26 18.13 14.15
C ASP A 680 -3.46 17.97 15.67
N SER A 681 -3.56 16.72 16.12
CA SER A 681 -3.67 16.41 17.55
C SER A 681 -2.40 16.88 18.31
N PRO A 682 -2.56 17.52 19.49
CA PRO A 682 -1.44 17.95 20.34
C PRO A 682 -0.48 16.83 20.76
N ILE A 683 -0.90 15.56 20.58
CA ILE A 683 -0.05 14.40 20.80
C ILE A 683 1.19 14.43 19.92
N TRP A 684 1.17 15.06 18.74
CA TRP A 684 2.29 15.06 17.80
C TRP A 684 3.32 16.16 18.02
N LEU A 685 2.96 17.22 18.73
CA LEU A 685 3.86 18.34 19.01
C LEU A 685 4.92 17.91 20.03
N ASP A 686 6.19 17.88 19.63
CA ASP A 686 7.31 17.84 20.57
C ASP A 686 7.67 19.29 20.89
N GLU A 687 7.19 19.80 22.03
CA GLU A 687 7.56 21.13 22.49
C GLU A 687 9.05 21.09 22.87
N ASP A 688 9.91 21.72 22.07
CA ASP A 688 11.30 21.91 22.45
C ASP A 688 11.37 22.81 23.68
N MET A 689 11.93 22.26 24.75
CA MET A 689 11.86 22.81 26.11
C MET A 689 13.00 23.80 26.42
N ASP A 690 13.81 24.14 25.42
CA ASP A 690 15.10 24.83 25.62
C ASP A 690 15.09 26.33 25.24
N GLY A 691 13.93 26.97 25.07
CA GLY A 691 13.84 28.37 24.60
C GLY A 691 13.16 29.35 25.56
N GLU A 692 13.89 30.40 25.97
CA GLU A 692 13.38 31.61 26.64
C GLU A 692 12.55 32.53 25.70
N SER A 693 12.31 32.14 24.44
CA SER A 693 11.56 32.93 23.47
C SER A 693 10.05 32.81 23.64
N VAL A 694 9.34 33.90 23.35
CA VAL A 694 7.88 33.93 23.20
C VAL A 694 7.49 32.92 22.12
N PRO A 695 6.54 32.00 22.38
CA PRO A 695 6.15 31.00 21.41
C PRO A 695 5.50 31.67 20.18
N PRO A 696 5.77 31.18 18.96
CA PRO A 696 5.15 31.70 17.75
C PRO A 696 3.63 31.47 17.77
N ARG A 697 2.87 32.29 17.02
CA ARG A 697 1.39 32.24 17.06
C ARG A 697 0.85 30.90 16.61
N TRP A 698 1.43 30.27 15.57
CA TRP A 698 1.05 28.91 15.16
C TRP A 698 1.16 27.85 16.28
N LEU A 699 1.92 28.10 17.35
CA LEU A 699 2.04 27.19 18.48
C LEU A 699 1.13 27.60 19.66
N ALA A 700 1.03 28.90 19.94
CA ALA A 700 0.39 29.42 21.14
C ALA A 700 -1.09 29.82 20.96
N ASP A 701 -1.48 30.21 19.76
CA ASP A 701 -2.82 30.72 19.42
C ASP A 701 -3.69 29.56 18.89
N GLU A 702 -4.81 29.31 19.56
CA GLU A 702 -5.75 28.24 19.20
C GLU A 702 -6.48 28.54 17.89
N ASN A 703 -6.93 29.77 17.71
CA ASN A 703 -7.60 30.19 16.47
C ASN A 703 -6.65 30.08 15.28
N MET A 704 -5.37 30.42 15.45
CA MET A 704 -4.37 30.26 14.40
C MET A 704 -4.15 28.78 14.02
N ARG A 705 -4.10 27.88 15.00
CA ARG A 705 -3.94 26.43 14.74
C ARG A 705 -5.13 25.84 14.01
N GLU A 706 -6.34 26.21 14.41
CA GLU A 706 -7.58 25.81 13.73
C GLU A 706 -7.64 26.40 12.31
N ALA A 707 -7.29 27.68 12.15
CA ALA A 707 -7.24 28.36 10.86
C ALA A 707 -6.27 27.68 9.88
N ILE A 708 -5.05 27.31 10.33
CA ILE A 708 -4.09 26.55 9.51
C ILE A 708 -4.71 25.22 9.06
N THR A 709 -5.38 24.51 9.96
CA THR A 709 -6.01 23.22 9.67
C THR A 709 -7.10 23.35 8.61
N HIS A 710 -8.00 24.32 8.78
CA HIS A 710 -9.09 24.58 7.83
C HIS A 710 -8.56 25.09 6.48
N TRP A 711 -7.56 25.96 6.49
CA TRP A 711 -6.91 26.44 5.27
C TRP A 711 -6.25 25.32 4.46
N LEU A 712 -5.55 24.38 5.12
CA LEU A 712 -5.01 23.19 4.47
C LEU A 712 -6.11 22.32 3.87
N GLN A 713 -7.23 22.13 4.59
CA GLN A 713 -8.37 21.37 4.08
C GLN A 713 -9.02 22.02 2.85
N ILE A 714 -9.17 23.34 2.85
CA ILE A 714 -9.67 24.12 1.70
C ILE A 714 -8.72 23.97 0.51
N SER A 715 -7.41 24.12 0.74
CA SER A 715 -6.39 23.97 -0.29
C SER A 715 -6.43 22.58 -0.94
N ARG A 716 -6.53 21.51 -0.13
CA ARG A 716 -6.67 20.13 -0.63
C ARG A 716 -8.00 19.91 -1.37
N ALA A 717 -9.08 20.58 -0.97
CA ALA A 717 -10.35 20.49 -1.65
C ALA A 717 -10.30 21.13 -3.05
N HIS A 718 -9.62 22.27 -3.20
CA HIS A 718 -9.43 22.91 -4.51
C HIS A 718 -8.58 22.06 -5.46
N GLU A 719 -7.48 21.47 -4.98
CA GLU A 719 -6.70 20.50 -5.75
C GLU A 719 -7.55 19.30 -6.21
N GLU A 720 -8.41 18.79 -5.33
CA GLU A 720 -9.28 17.66 -5.64
C GLU A 720 -10.35 18.04 -6.68
N GLN A 721 -10.94 19.24 -6.59
CA GLN A 721 -11.91 19.74 -7.57
C GLN A 721 -11.30 19.91 -8.97
N GLU A 722 -10.11 20.52 -9.05
CA GLU A 722 -9.37 20.67 -10.31
C GLU A 722 -9.12 19.30 -10.96
N ARG A 723 -8.62 18.36 -10.16
CA ARG A 723 -8.31 17.01 -10.63
C ARG A 723 -9.55 16.24 -11.07
N LEU A 724 -10.64 16.28 -10.31
CA LEU A 724 -11.90 15.60 -10.68
C LEU A 724 -12.45 16.15 -12.00
N SER A 725 -12.31 17.45 -12.24
CA SER A 725 -12.72 18.09 -13.50
C SER A 725 -11.88 17.56 -14.68
N HIS A 726 -10.57 17.42 -14.49
CA HIS A 726 -9.68 16.82 -15.47
C HIS A 726 -9.99 15.33 -15.71
N GLU A 727 -10.20 14.55 -14.65
CA GLU A 727 -10.50 13.12 -14.72
C GLU A 727 -11.80 12.87 -15.50
N LEU A 728 -12.85 13.67 -15.24
CA LEU A 728 -14.10 13.58 -15.98
C LEU A 728 -13.92 13.93 -17.46
N ARG A 729 -13.15 14.98 -17.77
CA ARG A 729 -12.84 15.35 -19.16
C ARG A 729 -12.07 14.25 -19.88
N SER A 730 -11.08 13.65 -19.23
CA SER A 730 -10.27 12.55 -19.78
C SER A 730 -11.14 11.34 -20.12
N MET A 731 -12.09 11.00 -19.25
CA MET A 731 -13.06 9.93 -19.54
C MET A 731 -13.94 10.25 -20.75
N LEU A 732 -14.43 11.49 -20.87
CA LEU A 732 -15.26 11.89 -22.01
C LEU A 732 -14.49 11.87 -23.33
N ILE A 733 -13.23 12.32 -23.33
CA ILE A 733 -12.35 12.27 -24.51
C ILE A 733 -12.10 10.82 -24.92
N TRP A 734 -11.79 9.96 -23.95
CA TRP A 734 -11.57 8.55 -24.20
C TRP A 734 -12.84 7.88 -24.75
N GLN A 735 -14.00 8.13 -24.15
CA GLN A 735 -15.28 7.59 -24.61
C GLN A 735 -15.67 8.09 -26.00
N ALA A 736 -15.32 9.33 -26.36
CA ALA A 736 -15.58 9.87 -27.70
C ALA A 736 -14.60 9.35 -28.77
N GLY A 737 -13.47 8.78 -28.35
CA GLY A 737 -12.48 8.12 -29.22
C GLY A 737 -12.64 6.60 -29.30
N GLU A 738 -13.47 6.00 -28.45
CA GLU A 738 -14.01 4.64 -28.61
C GLU A 738 -15.21 4.63 -29.55
#